data_AF-A0A2I1H7P2-F1
#
_entry.id   AF-A0A2I1H7P2-F1
#
_cell.length_a   1.000
_cell.length_b   1.000
_cell.length_c   1.000
_cell.angle_alpha   90.00
_cell.angle_beta   90.00
_cell.angle_gamma   90.00
#
_symmetry.space_group_name_H-M   'P 1'
#
loop_
_entity.id
_entity.type
_entity.pdbx_description
1 polymer ?
#
loop_
_entity_poly.entity_id
_entity_poly.type
_entity_poly.pdbx_seq_one_letter_code
_entity_poly.pdbx_strand_id
1 'polypeptide(L)'
;MAEFFVNYVDCITSWIQPKLDILKGNLNEEDLEELSKANIYDLIEEFEAVEVASNNAFGFAKTLANKLIGEVINEIEQDCDDNEDIKADLELIHVKQRETNSLWEGLHKVKSDLEQTLQAIDFKKKVNEVLNDVNDISNKISNALVKDVTYNDMEDWRIKLNHFEQGELFSLTKLIQKNLNKENFCAFNDRKSKELEGLLKKVDGVIENLKRLMNDKINEADAYRLSRIDIYVSDVNDLQGWIDDSIKIFADAKPKHGIMVGDSKALDKNSFSELTLLYEQFTKELPNRIDQLESTREKFNDISLKEEISELEEIPNRKSNLDQSWDNLDLITGEFKDFIEKIQNWYRQHDVIYNIEDSLSELEDRINGLSSIIAAFYADANRILENCYEETVMIKSRHDDLKNSRYYALHVDALGIIIENAINKYSKSEEKLNRYYQRVNVCLKKEVDKLVELKLVETKKNHIMCIFSKVTSTLKQFSDAVAFEHDEIELLRAVHNHAKTAHEINNWINSCNLAIISKYSIDQEALEEKITKFQNVIHQFKNQNHKILISGADNEPEETNPKIDFMRIQTNCVVERWYRLQNLLAHLRTSLDTLKEGQEISRSIDQLKARILNIPTYFTKYDIEELDKVQSEVNYIIEPKIKALDEMINDLTENDSGYIQQRCRIAEALIKLTDIIDNKRTQLWEARN
;
A
#
# COMPACT_ATOMS: atom_id res chain seq x y z
N MET A 1 155.20 -9.87 11.32
CA MET A 1 153.88 -9.21 11.44
C MET A 1 152.85 -9.87 10.52
N ALA A 2 153.16 -10.11 9.24
CA ALA A 2 152.33 -10.92 8.33
C ALA A 2 152.04 -12.34 8.87
N GLU A 3 153.05 -13.04 9.40
CA GLU A 3 152.90 -14.37 10.02
C GLU A 3 151.92 -14.37 11.22
N PHE A 4 151.89 -13.27 11.99
CA PHE A 4 150.92 -13.12 13.08
C PHE A 4 149.48 -12.97 12.55
N PHE A 5 149.27 -12.22 11.47
CA PHE A 5 147.96 -12.09 10.83
C PHE A 5 147.47 -13.40 10.22
N VAL A 6 148.35 -14.16 9.55
CA VAL A 6 148.02 -15.48 8.99
C VAL A 6 147.58 -16.43 10.11
N ASN A 7 148.36 -16.56 11.17
CA ASN A 7 148.02 -17.39 12.33
C ASN A 7 146.70 -16.92 12.99
N TYR A 8 146.48 -15.60 13.08
CA TYR A 8 145.25 -15.05 13.63
C TYR A 8 144.01 -15.39 12.78
N VAL A 9 144.12 -15.29 11.46
CA VAL A 9 143.04 -15.67 10.53
C VAL A 9 142.80 -17.18 10.54
N ASP A 10 143.83 -18.00 10.66
CA ASP A 10 143.68 -19.46 10.79
C ASP A 10 143.01 -19.85 12.12
N CYS A 11 143.31 -19.14 13.21
CA CYS A 11 142.58 -19.29 14.48
C CYS A 11 141.10 -18.90 14.36
N ILE A 12 140.79 -17.79 13.68
CA ILE A 12 139.40 -17.39 13.40
C ILE A 12 138.70 -18.45 12.55
N THR A 13 139.35 -18.90 11.49
CA THR A 13 138.81 -19.88 10.53
C THR A 13 138.54 -21.21 11.20
N SER A 14 139.49 -21.76 11.96
CA SER A 14 139.32 -23.02 12.69
C SER A 14 138.24 -22.97 13.77
N TRP A 15 137.96 -21.79 14.33
CA TRP A 15 136.89 -21.60 15.31
C TRP A 15 135.50 -21.42 14.65
N ILE A 16 135.41 -20.70 13.54
CA ILE A 16 134.15 -20.30 12.91
C ILE A 16 133.67 -21.28 11.85
N GLN A 17 134.58 -21.81 11.02
CA GLN A 17 134.22 -22.70 9.91
C GLN A 17 133.41 -23.93 10.37
N PRO A 18 133.78 -24.66 11.46
CA PRO A 18 132.99 -25.80 11.91
C PRO A 18 131.57 -25.41 12.34
N LYS A 19 131.41 -24.23 12.97
CA LYS A 19 130.09 -23.71 13.38
C LYS A 19 129.26 -23.31 12.17
N LEU A 20 129.88 -22.66 11.20
CA LEU A 20 129.24 -22.29 9.94
C LEU A 20 128.81 -23.54 9.14
N ASP A 21 129.60 -24.62 9.16
CA ASP A 21 129.28 -25.87 8.49
C ASP A 21 128.13 -26.62 9.17
N ILE A 22 128.06 -26.61 10.51
CA ILE A 22 126.90 -27.13 11.27
C ILE A 22 125.64 -26.34 10.92
N LEU A 23 125.73 -24.99 10.96
CA LEU A 23 124.60 -24.12 10.63
C LEU A 23 124.15 -24.28 9.17
N LYS A 24 125.09 -24.38 8.22
CA LYS A 24 124.79 -24.67 6.80
C LYS A 24 124.24 -26.08 6.60
N GLY A 25 124.72 -27.06 7.36
CA GLY A 25 124.20 -28.44 7.36
C GLY A 25 122.73 -28.45 7.77
N ASN A 26 122.38 -27.75 8.84
CA ASN A 26 121.01 -27.60 9.32
C ASN A 26 120.11 -26.80 8.35
N LEU A 27 120.67 -25.93 7.50
CA LEU A 27 119.95 -25.18 6.47
C LEU A 27 119.83 -25.93 5.13
N ASN A 28 120.69 -26.91 4.87
CA ASN A 28 120.74 -27.68 3.62
C ASN A 28 119.87 -28.94 3.64
N GLU A 29 119.36 -29.36 4.80
CA GLU A 29 118.26 -30.32 4.83
C GLU A 29 117.06 -29.67 4.13
N GLU A 30 116.52 -30.34 3.12
CA GLU A 30 115.42 -29.86 2.26
C GLU A 30 114.12 -29.51 3.03
N ASP A 31 114.11 -29.66 4.35
CA ASP A 31 112.96 -29.52 5.24
C ASP A 31 113.13 -28.39 6.28
N LEU A 32 113.50 -27.20 5.82
CA LEU A 32 113.37 -25.95 6.60
C LEU A 32 111.93 -25.67 7.08
N GLU A 33 110.93 -26.40 6.56
CA GLU A 33 109.53 -26.35 6.99
C GLU A 33 109.20 -27.28 8.18
N GLU A 34 110.07 -28.25 8.52
CA GLU A 34 109.88 -29.17 9.67
C GLU A 34 110.56 -28.69 10.96
N LEU A 35 111.47 -27.70 10.88
CA LEU A 35 112.05 -27.07 12.06
C LEU A 35 110.98 -26.28 12.83
N SER A 36 110.74 -26.65 14.08
CA SER A 36 109.79 -25.95 14.93
C SER A 36 110.23 -24.48 15.10
N LYS A 37 109.26 -23.56 15.22
CA LYS A 37 109.52 -22.13 15.49
C LYS A 37 110.47 -21.94 16.69
N ALA A 38 110.38 -22.81 17.71
CA ALA A 38 111.28 -22.80 18.86
C ALA A 38 112.72 -23.14 18.47
N ASN A 39 112.92 -24.19 17.65
CA ASN A 39 114.24 -24.60 17.19
C ASN A 39 114.93 -23.49 16.37
N ILE A 40 114.17 -22.74 15.57
CA ILE A 40 114.71 -21.62 14.78
C ILE A 40 115.11 -20.45 15.69
N TYR A 41 114.35 -20.15 16.74
CA TYR A 41 114.75 -19.14 17.73
C TYR A 41 116.02 -19.54 18.47
N ASP A 42 116.09 -20.79 18.93
CA ASP A 42 117.27 -21.30 19.65
C ASP A 42 118.52 -21.19 18.74
N LEU A 43 118.39 -21.52 17.45
CA LEU A 43 119.46 -21.38 16.45
C LEU A 43 119.85 -19.92 16.18
N ILE A 44 118.91 -18.98 16.18
CA ILE A 44 119.20 -17.54 16.05
C ILE A 44 119.89 -17.01 17.31
N GLU A 45 119.46 -17.42 18.51
CA GLU A 45 120.09 -17.02 19.78
C GLU A 45 121.52 -17.56 19.88
N GLU A 46 121.74 -18.83 19.52
CA GLU A 46 123.09 -19.42 19.40
C GLU A 46 123.94 -18.66 18.37
N PHE A 47 123.34 -18.24 17.26
CA PHE A 47 124.01 -17.42 16.26
C PHE A 47 124.40 -16.03 16.79
N GLU A 48 123.50 -15.33 17.49
CA GLU A 48 123.77 -14.01 18.07
C GLU A 48 124.95 -14.06 19.05
N ALA A 49 125.04 -15.11 19.86
CA ALA A 49 126.18 -15.35 20.74
C ALA A 49 127.50 -15.52 19.96
N VAL A 50 127.46 -16.22 18.81
CA VAL A 50 128.61 -16.38 17.91
C VAL A 50 128.95 -15.07 17.20
N GLU A 51 127.96 -14.30 16.75
CA GLU A 51 128.13 -13.03 16.04
C GLU A 51 128.79 -11.97 16.94
N VAL A 52 128.34 -11.83 18.20
CA VAL A 52 128.93 -10.90 19.17
C VAL A 52 130.40 -11.21 19.42
N ALA A 53 130.73 -12.49 19.61
CA ALA A 53 132.11 -12.92 19.82
C ALA A 53 132.98 -12.77 18.55
N SER A 54 132.37 -12.92 17.37
CA SER A 54 133.07 -12.89 16.08
C SER A 54 133.28 -11.47 15.54
N ASN A 55 132.37 -10.54 15.80
CA ASN A 55 132.43 -9.14 15.33
C ASN A 55 133.76 -8.46 15.68
N ASN A 56 134.22 -8.62 16.92
CA ASN A 56 135.49 -8.06 17.38
C ASN A 56 136.69 -8.73 16.70
N ALA A 57 136.63 -10.05 16.50
CA ALA A 57 137.69 -10.82 15.87
C ALA A 57 137.82 -10.48 14.37
N PHE A 58 136.70 -10.44 13.65
CA PHE A 58 136.65 -10.03 12.25
C PHE A 58 137.01 -8.56 12.05
N GLY A 59 136.53 -7.67 12.91
CA GLY A 59 136.86 -6.25 12.87
C GLY A 59 138.35 -5.99 13.11
N PHE A 60 138.95 -6.71 14.06
CA PHE A 60 140.38 -6.66 14.32
C PHE A 60 141.18 -7.26 13.15
N ALA A 61 140.79 -8.43 12.63
CA ALA A 61 141.42 -9.04 11.45
C ALA A 61 141.41 -8.09 10.24
N LYS A 62 140.27 -7.44 9.97
CA LYS A 62 140.13 -6.47 8.88
C LYS A 62 141.01 -5.24 9.07
N THR A 63 141.05 -4.70 10.28
CA THR A 63 141.89 -3.53 10.61
C THR A 63 143.37 -3.87 10.48
N LEU A 64 143.78 -5.04 10.99
CA LEU A 64 145.13 -5.55 10.91
C LEU A 64 145.53 -5.83 9.46
N ALA A 65 144.66 -6.46 8.67
CA ALA A 65 144.86 -6.68 7.23
C ALA A 65 145.09 -5.36 6.48
N ASN A 66 144.20 -4.37 6.67
CA ASN A 66 144.31 -3.08 6.01
C ASN A 66 145.59 -2.33 6.40
N LYS A 67 145.98 -2.41 7.68
CA LYS A 67 147.23 -1.82 8.17
C LYS A 67 148.44 -2.50 7.55
N LEU A 68 148.48 -3.83 7.53
CA LEU A 68 149.57 -4.60 6.93
C LEU A 68 149.66 -4.38 5.42
N ILE A 69 148.53 -4.34 4.70
CA ILE A 69 148.48 -4.01 3.27
C ILE A 69 149.08 -2.61 3.05
N GLY A 70 148.69 -1.62 3.85
CA GLY A 70 149.24 -0.26 3.72
C GLY A 70 150.73 -0.17 4.05
N GLU A 71 151.20 -0.88 5.08
CA GLU A 71 152.61 -0.95 5.46
C GLU A 71 153.44 -1.64 4.35
N VAL A 72 153.00 -2.80 3.87
CA VAL A 72 153.67 -3.59 2.82
C VAL A 72 153.68 -2.86 1.47
N ILE A 73 152.60 -2.16 1.10
CA ILE A 73 152.58 -1.33 -0.13
C ILE A 73 153.58 -0.18 -0.03
N ASN A 74 153.64 0.52 1.11
CA ASN A 74 154.61 1.60 1.31
C ASN A 74 156.06 1.07 1.28
N GLU A 75 156.29 -0.14 1.79
CA GLU A 75 157.60 -0.80 1.79
C GLU A 75 158.03 -1.19 0.36
N ILE A 76 157.09 -1.70 -0.45
CA ILE A 76 157.29 -1.97 -1.88
C ILE A 76 157.62 -0.69 -2.66
N GLU A 77 157.04 0.46 -2.28
CA GLU A 77 157.27 1.74 -2.95
C GLU A 77 158.60 2.44 -2.55
N GLN A 78 159.21 2.08 -1.42
CA GLN A 78 160.41 2.75 -0.88
C GLN A 78 161.74 2.03 -1.22
N ASP A 79 161.73 0.73 -1.53
CA ASP A 79 162.93 -0.07 -1.87
C ASP A 79 162.83 -0.64 -3.31
N CYS A 80 163.81 -0.35 -4.17
CA CYS A 80 163.64 -0.41 -5.64
C CYS A 80 164.21 -1.64 -6.38
N ASP A 81 164.74 -2.68 -5.71
CA ASP A 81 165.24 -3.94 -6.33
C ASP A 81 164.87 -5.19 -5.47
N ASP A 82 164.40 -6.28 -6.11
CA ASP A 82 163.95 -7.59 -5.57
C ASP A 82 162.86 -7.63 -4.48
N ASN A 83 161.60 -7.43 -4.89
CA ASN A 83 160.40 -7.39 -4.04
C ASN A 83 159.51 -8.66 -4.11
N GLU A 84 160.01 -9.82 -4.56
CA GLU A 84 159.19 -11.03 -4.75
C GLU A 84 158.62 -11.61 -3.45
N ASP A 85 159.43 -11.71 -2.38
CA ASP A 85 158.98 -12.25 -1.09
C ASP A 85 157.93 -11.32 -0.43
N ILE A 86 158.12 -10.00 -0.53
CA ILE A 86 157.19 -9.00 0.01
C ILE A 86 155.86 -8.99 -0.78
N LYS A 87 155.90 -9.22 -2.10
CA LYS A 87 154.70 -9.43 -2.92
C LYS A 87 153.97 -10.74 -2.59
N ALA A 88 154.70 -11.81 -2.28
CA ALA A 88 154.11 -13.07 -1.84
C ALA A 88 153.38 -12.93 -0.50
N ASP A 89 153.95 -12.18 0.45
CA ASP A 89 153.31 -11.84 1.71
C ASP A 89 152.06 -10.97 1.52
N LEU A 90 152.08 -10.00 0.60
CA LEU A 90 150.91 -9.18 0.26
C LEU A 90 149.77 -10.03 -0.34
N GLU A 91 150.08 -10.93 -1.28
CA GLU A 91 149.09 -11.84 -1.87
C GLU A 91 148.51 -12.79 -0.81
N LEU A 92 149.35 -13.30 0.10
CA LEU A 92 148.92 -14.13 1.22
C LEU A 92 147.98 -13.37 2.18
N ILE A 93 148.28 -12.10 2.49
CA ILE A 93 147.40 -11.23 3.28
C ILE A 93 146.07 -11.00 2.55
N HIS A 94 146.07 -10.77 1.24
CA HIS A 94 144.85 -10.61 0.45
C HIS A 94 144.02 -11.91 0.36
N VAL A 95 144.65 -13.08 0.26
CA VAL A 95 143.95 -14.38 0.31
C VAL A 95 143.30 -14.57 1.67
N LYS A 96 144.03 -14.36 2.77
CA LYS A 96 143.52 -14.51 4.13
C LYS A 96 142.42 -13.48 4.46
N GLN A 97 142.53 -12.25 3.95
CA GLN A 97 141.47 -11.25 4.04
C GLN A 97 140.21 -11.68 3.26
N ARG A 98 140.37 -12.25 2.07
CA ARG A 98 139.24 -12.82 1.30
C ARG A 98 138.59 -14.00 2.01
N GLU A 99 139.37 -14.92 2.60
CA GLU A 99 138.86 -16.04 3.40
C GLU A 99 138.04 -15.53 4.59
N THR A 100 138.58 -14.56 5.31
CA THR A 100 137.94 -13.91 6.46
C THR A 100 136.63 -13.22 6.06
N ASN A 101 136.61 -12.46 4.96
CA ASN A 101 135.41 -11.82 4.43
C ASN A 101 134.38 -12.87 3.97
N SER A 102 134.81 -13.94 3.31
CA SER A 102 133.92 -15.01 2.85
C SER A 102 133.26 -15.77 4.01
N LEU A 103 133.98 -15.97 5.12
CA LEU A 103 133.42 -16.53 6.36
C LEU A 103 132.38 -15.60 6.98
N TRP A 104 132.69 -14.30 7.02
CA TRP A 104 131.80 -13.27 7.52
C TRP A 104 130.50 -13.16 6.71
N GLU A 105 130.61 -13.09 5.38
CA GLU A 105 129.48 -13.11 4.45
C GLU A 105 128.67 -14.40 4.57
N GLY A 106 129.34 -15.55 4.74
CA GLY A 106 128.71 -16.85 4.95
C GLY A 106 127.86 -16.90 6.21
N LEU A 107 128.38 -16.41 7.34
CA LEU A 107 127.64 -16.30 8.62
C LEU A 107 126.41 -15.40 8.46
N HIS A 108 126.60 -14.21 7.90
CA HIS A 108 125.52 -13.26 7.68
C HIS A 108 124.40 -13.80 6.79
N LYS A 109 124.76 -14.58 5.77
CA LYS A 109 123.80 -15.25 4.90
C LYS A 109 122.94 -16.27 5.66
N VAL A 110 123.56 -17.10 6.50
CA VAL A 110 122.87 -18.08 7.36
C VAL A 110 121.86 -17.40 8.30
N LYS A 111 122.25 -16.29 8.94
CA LYS A 111 121.35 -15.50 9.80
C LYS A 111 120.14 -14.98 9.02
N SER A 112 120.39 -14.37 7.86
CA SER A 112 119.32 -13.89 6.97
C SER A 112 118.36 -15.02 6.57
N ASP A 113 118.87 -16.20 6.23
CA ASP A 113 118.04 -17.35 5.82
C ASP A 113 117.17 -17.89 6.98
N LEU A 114 117.67 -17.88 8.22
CA LEU A 114 116.92 -18.23 9.43
C LEU A 114 115.83 -17.18 9.75
N GLU A 115 116.18 -15.89 9.73
CA GLU A 115 115.24 -14.80 9.98
C GLU A 115 114.12 -14.76 8.93
N GLN A 116 114.45 -14.98 7.65
CA GLN A 116 113.45 -15.13 6.59
C GLN A 116 112.53 -16.33 6.85
N THR A 117 113.08 -17.47 7.24
CA THR A 117 112.26 -18.66 7.51
C THR A 117 111.31 -18.46 8.67
N LEU A 118 111.75 -17.80 9.74
CA LEU A 118 110.90 -17.42 10.87
C LEU A 118 109.77 -16.47 10.44
N GLN A 119 110.08 -15.43 9.66
CA GLN A 119 109.09 -14.48 9.16
C GLN A 119 108.06 -15.15 8.23
N ALA A 120 108.47 -16.12 7.42
CA ALA A 120 107.57 -16.88 6.57
C ALA A 120 106.64 -17.80 7.37
N ILE A 121 107.12 -18.44 8.45
CA ILE A 121 106.29 -19.24 9.36
C ILE A 121 105.23 -18.36 10.02
N ASP A 122 105.63 -17.19 10.52
CA ASP A 122 104.70 -16.25 11.17
C ASP A 122 103.66 -15.70 10.20
N PHE A 123 104.06 -15.41 8.96
CA PHE A 123 103.14 -15.04 7.91
C PHE A 123 102.14 -16.17 7.60
N LYS A 124 102.61 -17.41 7.38
CA LYS A 124 101.76 -18.57 7.09
C LYS A 124 100.76 -18.84 8.23
N LYS A 125 101.21 -18.73 9.48
CA LYS A 125 100.34 -18.86 10.66
C LYS A 125 99.24 -17.81 10.66
N LYS A 126 99.61 -16.54 10.46
CA LYS A 126 98.65 -15.43 10.46
C LYS A 126 97.66 -15.53 9.28
N VAL A 127 98.11 -15.96 8.10
CA VAL A 127 97.23 -16.28 6.97
C VAL A 127 96.18 -17.33 7.33
N ASN A 128 96.59 -18.42 7.99
CA ASN A 128 95.66 -19.47 8.39
C ASN A 128 94.65 -19.00 9.44
N GLU A 129 95.08 -18.17 10.40
CA GLU A 129 94.18 -17.52 11.37
C GLU A 129 93.11 -16.69 10.64
N VAL A 130 93.52 -15.79 9.74
CA VAL A 130 92.59 -14.95 8.97
C VAL A 130 91.64 -15.78 8.11
N LEU A 131 92.14 -16.83 7.43
CA LEU A 131 91.30 -17.71 6.60
C LEU A 131 90.24 -18.45 7.44
N ASN A 132 90.60 -18.91 8.64
CA ASN A 132 89.66 -19.58 9.54
C ASN A 132 88.59 -18.60 10.05
N ASP A 133 89.00 -17.41 10.49
CA ASP A 133 88.09 -16.39 11.01
C ASP A 133 87.09 -15.91 9.93
N VAL A 134 87.57 -15.71 8.69
CA VAL A 134 86.71 -15.35 7.55
C VAL A 134 85.73 -16.48 7.22
N ASN A 135 86.17 -17.74 7.23
CA ASN A 135 85.30 -18.89 6.99
C ASN A 135 84.22 -19.02 8.07
N ASP A 136 84.56 -18.83 9.34
CA ASP A 136 83.61 -18.88 10.45
C ASP A 136 82.51 -17.83 10.31
N ILE A 137 82.86 -16.60 9.92
CA ILE A 137 81.89 -15.54 9.66
C ILE A 137 81.08 -15.84 8.40
N SER A 138 81.71 -16.32 7.33
CA SER A 138 81.03 -16.71 6.10
C SER A 138 79.97 -17.80 6.35
N ASN A 139 80.28 -18.78 7.20
CA ASN A 139 79.34 -19.81 7.64
C ASN A 139 78.20 -19.25 8.49
N LYS A 140 78.48 -18.29 9.38
CA LYS A 140 77.43 -17.62 10.18
C LYS A 140 76.46 -16.85 9.29
N ILE A 141 76.96 -16.08 8.33
CA ILE A 141 76.15 -15.31 7.38
C ILE A 141 75.32 -16.24 6.49
N SER A 142 75.94 -17.30 5.95
CA SER A 142 75.27 -18.24 5.04
C SER A 142 74.09 -18.96 5.71
N ASN A 143 74.22 -19.29 7.01
CA ASN A 143 73.20 -20.01 7.76
C ASN A 143 72.15 -19.10 8.42
N ALA A 144 72.34 -17.78 8.37
CA ALA A 144 71.37 -16.83 8.93
C ALA A 144 70.08 -16.82 8.09
N LEU A 145 68.95 -17.04 8.75
CA LEU A 145 67.64 -16.91 8.12
C LEU A 145 67.31 -15.43 7.96
N VAL A 146 66.97 -15.02 6.74
CA VAL A 146 66.69 -13.63 6.34
C VAL A 146 65.71 -12.92 7.28
N LYS A 147 64.66 -13.62 7.72
CA LYS A 147 63.61 -13.09 8.61
C LYS A 147 64.09 -12.74 10.03
N ASP A 148 65.24 -13.28 10.43
CA ASP A 148 65.82 -13.17 11.78
C ASP A 148 67.06 -12.25 11.78
N VAL A 149 67.51 -11.77 10.61
CA VAL A 149 68.64 -10.84 10.47
C VAL A 149 68.20 -9.44 10.89
N THR A 150 68.81 -8.89 11.94
CA THR A 150 68.56 -7.53 12.44
C THR A 150 69.49 -6.50 11.83
N TYR A 151 69.20 -5.20 12.00
CA TYR A 151 70.13 -4.14 11.58
C TYR A 151 71.48 -4.26 12.29
N ASN A 152 71.45 -4.57 13.59
CA ASN A 152 72.65 -4.76 14.41
C ASN A 152 73.52 -5.92 13.90
N ASP A 153 72.92 -7.01 13.44
CA ASP A 153 73.67 -8.12 12.83
C ASP A 153 74.40 -7.67 11.57
N MET A 154 73.73 -6.93 10.69
CA MET A 154 74.32 -6.43 9.45
C MET A 154 75.44 -5.42 9.71
N GLU A 155 75.29 -4.56 10.71
CA GLU A 155 76.32 -3.60 11.11
C GLU A 155 77.54 -4.29 11.75
N ASP A 156 77.32 -5.29 12.61
CA ASP A 156 78.39 -6.14 13.14
C ASP A 156 79.16 -6.86 12.02
N TRP A 157 78.46 -7.35 10.99
CA TRP A 157 79.10 -7.93 9.81
C TRP A 157 79.94 -6.90 9.04
N ARG A 158 79.47 -5.66 8.89
CA ARG A 158 80.23 -4.56 8.24
C ARG A 158 81.50 -4.22 9.00
N ILE A 159 81.41 -4.13 10.33
CA ILE A 159 82.57 -3.88 11.19
C ILE A 159 83.60 -5.00 11.02
N LYS A 160 83.17 -6.26 11.05
CA LYS A 160 84.05 -7.43 10.89
C LYS A 160 84.69 -7.50 9.49
N LEU A 161 83.93 -7.25 8.43
CA LEU A 161 84.47 -7.20 7.08
C LEU A 161 85.55 -6.11 6.96
N ASN A 162 85.28 -4.91 7.50
CA ASN A 162 86.22 -3.81 7.48
C ASN A 162 87.49 -4.13 8.28
N HIS A 163 87.38 -4.85 9.40
CA HIS A 163 88.54 -5.35 10.15
C HIS A 163 89.42 -6.29 9.30
N PHE A 164 88.81 -7.19 8.52
CA PHE A 164 89.59 -8.07 7.62
C PHE A 164 90.23 -7.31 6.46
N GLU A 165 89.50 -6.42 5.79
CA GLU A 165 90.01 -5.66 4.65
C GLU A 165 91.11 -4.65 5.07
N GLN A 166 90.82 -3.80 6.06
CA GLN A 166 91.70 -2.68 6.44
C GLN A 166 92.69 -3.01 7.56
N GLY A 167 92.39 -4.01 8.38
CA GLY A 167 93.26 -4.43 9.49
C GLY A 167 94.18 -5.56 9.06
N GLU A 168 93.60 -6.74 8.84
CA GLU A 168 94.36 -7.98 8.68
C GLU A 168 95.05 -8.09 7.31
N LEU A 169 94.31 -7.92 6.22
CA LEU A 169 94.86 -7.97 4.85
C LEU A 169 95.91 -6.89 4.63
N PHE A 170 95.66 -5.67 5.12
CA PHE A 170 96.63 -4.57 5.06
C PHE A 170 97.92 -4.91 5.83
N SER A 171 97.81 -5.48 7.03
CA SER A 171 98.96 -5.89 7.84
C SER A 171 99.79 -6.96 7.15
N LEU A 172 99.15 -7.99 6.59
CA LEU A 172 99.81 -9.04 5.80
C LEU A 172 100.49 -8.47 4.55
N THR A 173 99.83 -7.56 3.84
CA THR A 173 100.38 -6.88 2.65
C THR A 173 101.63 -6.08 3.00
N LYS A 174 101.60 -5.31 4.09
CA LYS A 174 102.73 -4.52 4.58
C LYS A 174 103.91 -5.42 4.98
N LEU A 175 103.63 -6.58 5.57
CA LEU A 175 104.65 -7.55 6.01
C LEU A 175 105.38 -8.16 4.80
N ILE A 176 104.66 -8.53 3.73
CA ILE A 176 105.26 -8.97 2.46
C ILE A 176 106.06 -7.84 1.81
N GLN A 177 105.49 -6.63 1.69
CA GLN A 177 106.16 -5.49 1.04
C GLN A 177 107.49 -5.13 1.72
N LYS A 178 107.55 -5.14 3.05
CA LYS A 178 108.79 -4.89 3.81
C LYS A 178 109.90 -5.89 3.45
N ASN A 179 109.53 -7.12 3.14
CA ASN A 179 110.45 -8.23 2.88
C ASN A 179 110.77 -8.42 1.38
N LEU A 180 110.08 -7.72 0.48
CA LEU A 180 110.37 -7.66 -0.96
C LEU A 180 111.37 -6.56 -1.34
N ASN A 181 111.63 -5.59 -0.46
CA ASN A 181 112.63 -4.55 -0.70
C ASN A 181 114.03 -5.15 -0.71
N LYS A 182 114.63 -5.26 -1.90
CA LYS A 182 115.98 -5.84 -2.13
C LYS A 182 117.13 -5.10 -1.45
N GLU A 183 116.88 -3.92 -0.89
CA GLU A 183 117.84 -3.15 -0.09
C GLU A 183 117.92 -3.65 1.37
N ASN A 184 116.95 -4.46 1.82
CA ASN A 184 117.00 -5.09 3.15
C ASN A 184 117.89 -6.33 3.12
N PHE A 185 118.78 -6.42 4.11
CA PHE A 185 119.72 -7.54 4.28
C PHE A 185 119.03 -8.91 4.49
N CYS A 186 117.71 -8.92 4.72
CA CYS A 186 116.88 -10.11 4.98
C CYS A 186 115.73 -10.29 3.96
N ALA A 187 115.90 -9.84 2.72
CA ALA A 187 114.85 -9.96 1.68
C ALA A 187 114.64 -11.41 1.20
N PHE A 188 113.39 -11.83 1.03
CA PHE A 188 113.04 -13.17 0.58
C PHE A 188 113.63 -13.51 -0.80
N ASN A 189 113.99 -14.78 -0.99
CA ASN A 189 114.31 -15.29 -2.34
C ASN A 189 113.05 -15.30 -3.26
N ASP A 190 113.28 -15.32 -4.58
CA ASP A 190 112.20 -15.22 -5.58
C ASP A 190 111.15 -16.34 -5.49
N ARG A 191 111.56 -17.55 -5.05
CA ARG A 191 110.65 -18.70 -4.91
C ARG A 191 109.69 -18.50 -3.73
N LYS A 192 110.23 -18.14 -2.56
CA LYS A 192 109.48 -17.94 -1.31
C LYS A 192 108.60 -16.70 -1.39
N SER A 193 109.06 -15.65 -2.07
CA SER A 193 108.27 -14.45 -2.37
C SER A 193 106.99 -14.78 -3.16
N LYS A 194 107.10 -15.56 -4.25
CA LYS A 194 105.94 -15.96 -5.07
C LYS A 194 104.95 -16.84 -4.30
N GLU A 195 105.44 -17.69 -3.42
CA GLU A 195 104.60 -18.54 -2.56
C GLU A 195 103.76 -17.70 -1.58
N LEU A 196 104.40 -16.77 -0.86
CA LEU A 196 103.73 -15.89 0.10
C LEU A 196 102.76 -14.92 -0.60
N GLU A 197 103.12 -14.40 -1.77
CA GLU A 197 102.19 -13.62 -2.63
C GLU A 197 100.98 -14.45 -3.06
N GLY A 198 101.18 -15.74 -3.38
CA GLY A 198 100.09 -16.67 -3.71
C GLY A 198 99.13 -16.87 -2.55
N LEU A 199 99.65 -17.00 -1.32
CA LEU A 199 98.84 -17.07 -0.10
C LEU A 199 98.10 -15.76 0.18
N LEU A 200 98.75 -14.61 0.01
CA LEU A 200 98.09 -13.31 0.16
C LEU A 200 96.92 -13.15 -0.81
N LYS A 201 97.10 -13.51 -2.09
CA LYS A 201 96.02 -13.51 -3.09
C LYS A 201 94.86 -14.44 -2.71
N LYS A 202 95.16 -15.57 -2.04
CA LYS A 202 94.12 -16.47 -1.54
C LYS A 202 93.31 -15.81 -0.42
N VAL A 203 93.97 -15.12 0.52
CA VAL A 203 93.29 -14.36 1.59
C VAL A 203 92.41 -13.27 0.98
N ASP A 204 92.96 -12.46 0.08
CA ASP A 204 92.24 -11.41 -0.64
C ASP A 204 90.98 -11.95 -1.34
N GLY A 205 91.12 -13.05 -2.09
CA GLY A 205 89.98 -13.68 -2.77
C GLY A 205 88.91 -14.22 -1.83
N VAL A 206 89.28 -14.72 -0.64
CA VAL A 206 88.31 -15.21 0.35
C VAL A 206 87.58 -14.06 1.05
N ILE A 207 88.27 -12.94 1.33
CA ILE A 207 87.65 -11.72 1.85
C ILE A 207 86.66 -11.13 0.82
N GLU A 208 87.03 -11.09 -0.46
CA GLU A 208 86.14 -10.59 -1.52
C GLU A 208 84.89 -11.47 -1.70
N ASN A 209 85.03 -12.79 -1.52
CA ASN A 209 83.89 -13.70 -1.50
C ASN A 209 82.98 -13.46 -0.28
N LEU A 210 83.57 -13.22 0.91
CA LEU A 210 82.81 -12.85 2.10
C LEU A 210 82.02 -11.56 1.87
N LYS A 211 82.66 -10.54 1.29
CA LYS A 211 82.02 -9.26 0.93
C LYS A 211 80.81 -9.46 0.02
N ARG A 212 80.95 -10.30 -1.02
CA ARG A 212 79.84 -10.61 -1.94
C ARG A 212 78.69 -11.31 -1.20
N LEU A 213 79.00 -12.38 -0.47
CA LEU A 213 78.01 -13.12 0.33
C LEU A 213 77.24 -12.20 1.28
N MET A 214 77.98 -11.33 1.98
CA MET A 214 77.41 -10.40 2.93
C MET A 214 76.49 -9.38 2.25
N ASN A 215 76.91 -8.78 1.13
CA ASN A 215 76.08 -7.86 0.37
C ASN A 215 74.81 -8.54 -0.16
N ASP A 216 74.92 -9.75 -0.70
CA ASP A 216 73.76 -10.52 -1.18
C ASP A 216 72.76 -10.76 -0.03
N LYS A 217 73.27 -11.10 1.16
CA LYS A 217 72.42 -11.40 2.31
C LYS A 217 71.79 -10.15 2.94
N ILE A 218 72.49 -9.02 2.94
CA ILE A 218 71.94 -7.71 3.30
C ILE A 218 70.81 -7.33 2.34
N ASN A 219 71.04 -7.43 1.02
CA ASN A 219 70.02 -7.10 0.02
C ASN A 219 68.76 -7.98 0.17
N GLU A 220 68.92 -9.27 0.47
CA GLU A 220 67.81 -10.19 0.71
C GLU A 220 67.03 -9.83 1.98
N ALA A 221 67.73 -9.43 3.06
CA ALA A 221 67.13 -8.96 4.30
C ALA A 221 66.36 -7.65 4.10
N ASP A 222 66.94 -6.68 3.40
CA ASP A 222 66.29 -5.40 3.09
C ASP A 222 65.06 -5.59 2.20
N ALA A 223 65.12 -6.46 1.19
CA ALA A 223 63.98 -6.78 0.35
C ALA A 223 62.83 -7.44 1.14
N TYR A 224 63.16 -8.34 2.07
CA TYR A 224 62.17 -8.95 2.96
C TYR A 224 61.51 -7.90 3.87
N ARG A 225 62.28 -6.95 4.42
CA ARG A 225 61.78 -5.86 5.26
C ARG A 225 60.85 -4.93 4.50
N LEU A 226 61.26 -4.45 3.33
CA LEU A 226 60.45 -3.60 2.47
C LEU A 226 59.11 -4.27 2.13
N SER A 227 59.13 -5.56 1.79
CA SER A 227 57.89 -6.31 1.54
C SER A 227 56.97 -6.39 2.77
N ARG A 228 57.52 -6.52 3.99
CA ARG A 228 56.72 -6.52 5.22
C ARG A 228 56.10 -5.16 5.51
N ILE A 229 56.86 -4.08 5.27
CA ILE A 229 56.40 -2.70 5.40
C ILE A 229 55.30 -2.42 4.37
N ASP A 230 55.46 -2.82 3.11
CA ASP A 230 54.45 -2.62 2.07
C ASP A 230 53.13 -3.32 2.41
N ILE A 231 53.18 -4.56 2.91
CA ILE A 231 52.00 -5.30 3.36
C ILE A 231 51.34 -4.56 4.52
N TYR A 232 52.12 -4.15 5.53
CA TYR A 232 51.62 -3.38 6.67
C TYR A 232 50.93 -2.09 6.23
N VAL A 233 51.58 -1.29 5.38
CA VAL A 233 51.03 -0.02 4.87
C VAL A 233 49.74 -0.25 4.08
N SER A 234 49.70 -1.31 3.26
CA SER A 234 48.50 -1.67 2.51
C SER A 234 47.33 -2.00 3.44
N ASP A 235 47.56 -2.81 4.47
CA ASP A 235 46.52 -3.22 5.42
C ASP A 235 46.03 -2.03 6.28
N VAL A 236 46.93 -1.15 6.70
CA VAL A 236 46.59 0.11 7.41
C VAL A 236 45.70 0.98 6.52
N ASN A 237 46.04 1.14 5.23
CA ASN A 237 45.26 1.98 4.32
C ASN A 237 43.87 1.39 4.04
N ASP A 238 43.73 0.06 3.90
CA ASP A 238 42.42 -0.59 3.74
C ASP A 238 41.53 -0.39 4.96
N LEU A 239 42.08 -0.61 6.16
CA LEU A 239 41.36 -0.39 7.42
C LEU A 239 40.97 1.07 7.60
N GLN A 240 41.88 2.01 7.34
CA GLN A 240 41.59 3.44 7.44
C GLN A 240 40.47 3.85 6.48
N GLY A 241 40.50 3.38 5.23
CA GLY A 241 39.45 3.65 4.25
C GLY A 241 38.08 3.16 4.71
N TRP A 242 38.03 1.94 5.25
CA TRP A 242 36.78 1.38 5.79
C TRP A 242 36.27 2.14 7.02
N ILE A 243 37.16 2.59 7.91
CA ILE A 243 36.81 3.42 9.07
C ILE A 243 36.20 4.75 8.61
N ASP A 244 36.88 5.45 7.70
CA ASP A 244 36.45 6.76 7.20
C ASP A 244 35.09 6.68 6.49
N ASP A 245 34.89 5.63 5.66
CA ASP A 245 33.62 5.38 4.98
C ASP A 245 32.49 5.08 5.97
N SER A 246 32.76 4.27 7.00
CA SER A 246 31.77 3.93 8.04
C SER A 246 31.33 5.17 8.83
N ILE A 247 32.30 6.00 9.25
CA ILE A 247 32.04 7.27 9.95
C ILE A 247 31.18 8.19 9.08
N LYS A 248 31.52 8.30 7.79
CA LYS A 248 30.79 9.15 6.84
C LYS A 248 29.36 8.66 6.63
N ILE A 249 29.15 7.35 6.46
CA ILE A 249 27.82 6.74 6.33
C ILE A 249 26.94 7.10 7.53
N PHE A 250 27.47 6.98 8.75
CA PHE A 250 26.73 7.35 9.96
C PHE A 250 26.43 8.85 10.04
N ALA A 251 27.40 9.70 9.66
CA ALA A 251 27.22 11.15 9.64
C ALA A 251 26.14 11.59 8.63
N ASP A 252 26.08 10.98 7.45
CA ASP A 252 25.12 11.30 6.39
C ASP A 252 23.72 10.73 6.69
N ALA A 253 23.64 9.57 7.34
CA ALA A 253 22.37 8.91 7.65
C ALA A 253 21.57 9.64 8.73
N LYS A 254 22.23 10.17 9.78
CA LYS A 254 21.58 10.92 10.87
C LYS A 254 20.64 12.03 10.38
N PRO A 255 21.06 13.01 9.54
CA PRO A 255 20.17 14.07 9.07
C PRO A 255 19.14 13.58 8.03
N LYS A 256 19.50 12.59 7.20
CA LYS A 256 18.67 12.14 6.08
C LYS A 256 17.47 11.29 6.53
N HIS A 257 17.68 10.42 7.50
CA HIS A 257 16.68 9.44 7.96
C HIS A 257 16.26 9.67 9.42
N GLY A 258 16.88 10.62 10.10
CA GLY A 258 16.61 10.91 11.51
C GLY A 258 15.44 11.83 11.79
N ILE A 259 15.00 12.61 10.80
CA ILE A 259 13.84 13.49 10.95
C ILE A 259 12.59 12.67 10.65
N MET A 260 11.91 12.24 11.72
CA MET A 260 10.58 11.66 11.60
C MET A 260 9.56 12.79 11.50
N VAL A 261 8.75 12.75 10.44
CA VAL A 261 7.86 13.87 10.11
C VAL A 261 6.58 13.79 10.95
N GLY A 262 6.18 12.58 11.40
CA GLY A 262 4.97 12.39 12.23
C GLY A 262 3.67 12.46 11.44
N ASP A 263 3.73 12.84 10.16
CA ASP A 263 2.58 13.01 9.28
C ASP A 263 2.37 11.79 8.36
N SER A 264 3.28 10.81 8.39
CA SER A 264 3.24 9.65 7.51
C SER A 264 3.90 8.42 8.12
N LYS A 265 3.06 7.50 8.58
CA LYS A 265 3.46 6.18 9.08
C LYS A 265 4.39 5.42 8.14
N ALA A 266 4.15 5.49 6.83
CA ALA A 266 4.94 4.80 5.83
C ALA A 266 6.35 5.41 5.65
N LEU A 267 6.46 6.73 5.62
CA LEU A 267 7.75 7.42 5.53
C LEU A 267 8.57 7.19 6.79
N ASP A 268 7.97 7.34 7.97
CA ASP A 268 8.66 7.14 9.25
C ASP A 268 9.17 5.69 9.42
N LYS A 269 8.35 4.71 9.00
CA LYS A 269 8.76 3.28 9.00
C LYS A 269 9.94 3.02 8.07
N ASN A 270 9.94 3.59 6.87
CA ASN A 270 11.04 3.43 5.92
C ASN A 270 12.32 4.07 6.46
N SER A 271 12.24 5.31 6.96
CA SER A 271 13.38 6.01 7.56
C SER A 271 14.01 5.23 8.72
N PHE A 272 13.19 4.67 9.62
CA PHE A 272 13.70 3.84 10.72
C PHE A 272 14.36 2.54 10.22
N SER A 273 13.77 1.91 9.20
CA SER A 273 14.30 0.69 8.62
C SER A 273 15.67 0.92 7.95
N GLU A 274 15.83 2.02 7.21
CA GLU A 274 17.11 2.41 6.59
C GLU A 274 18.22 2.61 7.63
N LEU A 275 17.94 3.33 8.73
CA LEU A 275 18.91 3.53 9.81
C LEU A 275 19.34 2.19 10.44
N THR A 276 18.39 1.29 10.67
CA THR A 276 18.65 -0.02 11.26
C THR A 276 19.47 -0.91 10.32
N LEU A 277 19.16 -0.89 9.01
CA LEU A 277 19.89 -1.65 8.00
C LEU A 277 21.37 -1.23 7.90
N LEU A 278 21.64 0.08 7.93
CA LEU A 278 23.02 0.59 7.90
C LEU A 278 23.82 0.12 9.12
N TYR A 279 23.22 0.18 10.31
CA TYR A 279 23.87 -0.30 11.54
C TYR A 279 24.09 -1.82 11.50
N GLU A 280 23.10 -2.59 11.04
CA GLU A 280 23.24 -4.05 10.89
C GLU A 280 24.33 -4.45 9.90
N GLN A 281 24.48 -3.74 8.78
CA GLN A 281 25.55 -3.97 7.81
C GLN A 281 26.92 -3.74 8.43
N PHE A 282 27.11 -2.60 9.11
CA PHE A 282 28.35 -2.32 9.83
C PHE A 282 28.67 -3.41 10.87
N THR A 283 27.67 -3.81 11.67
CA THR A 283 27.86 -4.80 12.73
C THR A 283 28.23 -6.19 12.18
N LYS A 284 27.84 -6.51 10.94
CA LYS A 284 28.23 -7.76 10.27
C LYS A 284 29.69 -7.77 9.82
N GLU A 285 30.21 -6.62 9.40
CA GLU A 285 31.60 -6.50 8.95
C GLU A 285 32.59 -6.35 10.12
N LEU A 286 32.13 -5.75 11.23
CA LEU A 286 32.95 -5.40 12.39
C LEU A 286 33.86 -6.54 12.92
N PRO A 287 33.40 -7.80 13.08
CA PRO A 287 34.27 -8.88 13.59
C PRO A 287 35.50 -9.13 12.71
N ASN A 288 35.31 -9.18 11.39
CA ASN A 288 36.41 -9.39 10.45
C ASN A 288 37.38 -8.21 10.47
N ARG A 289 36.88 -6.99 10.67
CA ARG A 289 37.72 -5.77 10.74
C ARG A 289 38.50 -5.69 12.04
N ILE A 290 37.96 -6.19 13.16
CA ILE A 290 38.70 -6.36 14.42
C ILE A 290 39.87 -7.34 14.23
N ASP A 291 39.64 -8.49 13.59
CA ASP A 291 40.70 -9.47 13.33
C ASP A 291 41.81 -8.88 12.46
N GLN A 292 41.44 -8.08 11.45
CA GLN A 292 42.40 -7.37 10.60
C GLN A 292 43.20 -6.30 11.38
N LEU A 293 42.56 -5.56 12.28
CA LEU A 293 43.23 -4.57 13.13
C LEU A 293 44.27 -5.27 14.02
N GLU A 294 43.89 -6.38 14.67
CA GLU A 294 44.81 -7.10 15.55
C GLU A 294 45.98 -7.71 14.75
N SER A 295 45.71 -8.31 13.59
CA SER A 295 46.76 -8.77 12.67
C SER A 295 47.70 -7.64 12.24
N THR A 296 47.17 -6.44 12.01
CA THR A 296 47.97 -5.26 11.65
C THR A 296 48.83 -4.78 12.82
N ARG A 297 48.32 -4.84 14.05
CA ARG A 297 49.07 -4.54 15.28
C ARG A 297 50.19 -5.55 15.52
N GLU A 298 49.94 -6.84 15.29
CA GLU A 298 50.97 -7.88 15.37
C GLU A 298 52.10 -7.65 14.35
N LYS A 299 51.76 -7.32 13.09
CA LYS A 299 52.74 -6.98 12.04
C LYS A 299 53.60 -5.78 12.43
N PHE A 300 52.99 -4.72 12.99
CA PHE A 300 53.74 -3.59 13.52
C PHE A 300 54.73 -4.01 14.61
N ASN A 301 54.30 -4.85 15.56
CA ASN A 301 55.17 -5.32 16.64
C ASN A 301 56.36 -6.14 16.09
N ASP A 302 56.15 -6.97 15.06
CA ASP A 302 57.24 -7.74 14.41
C ASP A 302 58.26 -6.82 13.72
N ILE A 303 57.80 -5.78 13.01
CA ILE A 303 58.68 -4.75 12.41
C ILE A 303 59.42 -4.01 13.53
N SER A 304 58.70 -3.63 14.59
CA SER A 304 59.21 -2.83 15.70
C SER A 304 60.31 -3.50 16.52
N LEU A 305 60.26 -4.82 16.67
CA LEU A 305 61.25 -5.57 17.47
C LEU A 305 62.57 -5.82 16.72
N LYS A 306 62.56 -5.68 15.39
CA LYS A 306 63.70 -6.03 14.52
C LYS A 306 64.51 -4.82 14.03
N GLU A 307 63.98 -3.61 14.23
CA GLU A 307 64.52 -2.37 13.67
C GLU A 307 64.71 -1.29 14.73
N GLU A 308 65.74 -0.44 14.59
CA GLU A 308 65.70 0.90 15.14
C GLU A 308 64.69 1.72 14.30
N ILE A 309 63.39 1.59 14.62
CA ILE A 309 62.29 2.27 13.92
C ILE A 309 62.45 3.80 13.93
N SER A 310 63.34 4.34 14.76
CA SER A 310 63.77 5.74 14.76
C SER A 310 64.06 6.26 13.34
N GLU A 311 64.58 5.41 12.45
CA GLU A 311 64.91 5.77 11.06
C GLU A 311 63.68 5.79 10.13
N LEU A 312 62.53 5.29 10.58
CA LEU A 312 61.25 5.19 9.87
C LEU A 312 60.11 5.88 10.66
N GLU A 313 60.28 7.17 11.00
CA GLU A 313 59.32 7.98 11.77
C GLU A 313 57.85 7.87 11.30
N GLU A 314 57.60 7.49 10.05
CA GLU A 314 56.27 7.35 9.48
C GLU A 314 55.47 6.15 10.02
N ILE A 315 56.13 5.04 10.39
CA ILE A 315 55.47 3.78 10.78
C ILE A 315 54.79 3.87 12.16
N PRO A 316 55.43 4.38 13.23
CA PRO A 316 54.77 4.61 14.51
C PRO A 316 53.61 5.61 14.40
N ASN A 317 53.77 6.66 13.59
CA ASN A 317 52.72 7.66 13.35
C ASN A 317 51.50 7.04 12.67
N ARG A 318 51.70 6.17 11.66
CA ARG A 318 50.62 5.43 11.00
C ARG A 318 49.85 4.54 11.98
N LYS A 319 50.54 3.81 12.86
CA LYS A 319 49.89 3.02 13.92
C LYS A 319 49.04 3.92 14.84
N SER A 320 49.63 4.99 15.36
CA SER A 320 48.93 5.91 16.28
C SER A 320 47.68 6.52 15.64
N ASN A 321 47.75 6.90 14.37
CA ASN A 321 46.61 7.44 13.62
C ASN A 321 45.51 6.39 13.41
N LEU A 322 45.89 5.15 13.10
CA LEU A 322 44.93 4.05 12.93
C LEU A 322 44.21 3.74 14.25
N ASP A 323 44.96 3.62 15.36
CA ASP A 323 44.38 3.37 16.68
C ASP A 323 43.43 4.52 17.09
N GLN A 324 43.82 5.78 16.87
CA GLN A 324 42.97 6.93 17.14
C GLN A 324 41.70 6.96 16.26
N SER A 325 41.83 6.58 14.99
CA SER A 325 40.68 6.49 14.07
C SER A 325 39.71 5.39 14.47
N TRP A 326 40.24 4.26 14.96
CA TRP A 326 39.44 3.16 15.49
C TRP A 326 38.67 3.57 16.75
N ASP A 327 39.32 4.25 17.71
CA ASP A 327 38.66 4.77 18.91
C ASP A 327 37.54 5.76 18.55
N ASN A 328 37.76 6.61 17.54
CA ASN A 328 36.74 7.53 17.04
C ASN A 328 35.57 6.80 16.37
N LEU A 329 35.83 5.73 15.61
CA LEU A 329 34.78 4.88 15.05
C LEU A 329 33.93 4.24 16.15
N ASP A 330 34.54 3.72 17.21
CA ASP A 330 33.83 3.09 18.33
C ASP A 330 32.90 4.10 19.02
N LEU A 331 33.40 5.32 19.27
CA LEU A 331 32.60 6.43 19.81
C LEU A 331 31.39 6.76 18.92
N ILE A 332 31.63 6.98 17.62
CA ILE A 332 30.58 7.36 16.66
C ILE A 332 29.55 6.23 16.49
N THR A 333 30.01 4.98 16.51
CA THR A 333 29.14 3.80 16.47
C THR A 333 28.23 3.76 17.69
N GLY A 334 28.77 4.01 18.89
CA GLY A 334 28.00 4.14 20.12
C GLY A 334 26.93 5.24 20.02
N GLU A 335 27.32 6.44 19.55
CA GLU A 335 26.37 7.54 19.34
C GLU A 335 25.29 7.21 18.30
N PHE A 336 25.64 6.49 17.23
CA PHE A 336 24.70 6.11 16.18
C PHE A 336 23.72 5.05 16.68
N LYS A 337 24.17 4.10 17.49
CA LYS A 337 23.30 3.14 18.17
C LYS A 337 22.31 3.83 19.11
N ASP A 338 22.78 4.72 19.98
CA ASP A 338 21.94 5.51 20.88
C ASP A 338 20.91 6.34 20.10
N PHE A 339 21.31 6.86 18.95
CA PHE A 339 20.43 7.58 18.04
C PHE A 339 19.31 6.67 17.50
N ILE A 340 19.65 5.48 17.00
CA ILE A 340 18.68 4.49 16.53
C ILE A 340 17.71 4.09 17.65
N GLU A 341 18.18 3.87 18.87
CA GLU A 341 17.33 3.52 20.01
C GLU A 341 16.31 4.63 20.33
N LYS A 342 16.74 5.91 20.29
CA LYS A 342 15.84 7.06 20.47
C LYS A 342 14.77 7.12 19.39
N ILE A 343 15.17 6.94 18.13
CA ILE A 343 14.25 6.92 16.99
C ILE A 343 13.28 5.74 17.09
N GLN A 344 13.75 4.57 17.49
CA GLN A 344 12.90 3.39 17.70
C GLN A 344 11.83 3.64 18.76
N ASN A 345 12.21 4.25 19.89
CA ASN A 345 11.27 4.59 20.96
C ASN A 345 10.22 5.60 20.47
N TRP A 346 10.66 6.64 19.74
CA TRP A 346 9.77 7.60 19.11
C TRP A 346 8.78 6.90 18.16
N TYR A 347 9.27 6.05 17.26
CA TYR A 347 8.45 5.34 16.28
C TYR A 347 7.40 4.44 16.96
N ARG A 348 7.78 3.72 18.02
CA ARG A 348 6.82 2.90 18.79
C ARG A 348 5.74 3.72 19.45
N GLN A 349 6.07 4.90 19.98
CA GLN A 349 5.08 5.79 20.60
C GLN A 349 4.13 6.40 19.55
N HIS A 350 4.65 6.80 18.39
CA HIS A 350 3.83 7.33 17.29
C HIS A 350 3.01 6.27 16.57
N ASP A 351 3.43 5.01 16.51
CA ASP A 351 2.60 3.92 15.97
C ASP A 351 1.28 3.77 16.74
N VAL A 352 1.30 4.00 18.06
CA VAL A 352 0.08 4.04 18.88
C VAL A 352 -0.82 5.21 18.48
N ILE A 353 -0.24 6.39 18.23
CA ILE A 353 -0.98 7.58 17.79
C ILE A 353 -1.63 7.34 16.43
N TYR A 354 -0.89 6.83 15.44
CA TYR A 354 -1.44 6.49 14.13
C TYR A 354 -2.61 5.51 14.23
N ASN A 355 -2.50 4.49 15.07
CA ASN A 355 -3.61 3.53 15.28
C ASN A 355 -4.84 4.19 15.93
N ILE A 356 -4.64 5.19 16.80
CA ILE A 356 -5.73 5.99 17.38
C ILE A 356 -6.37 6.88 16.31
N GLU A 357 -5.57 7.54 15.47
CA GLU A 357 -6.05 8.38 14.37
C GLU A 357 -6.87 7.59 13.35
N ASP A 358 -6.39 6.40 12.95
CA ASP A 358 -7.13 5.48 12.08
C ASP A 358 -8.48 5.10 12.71
N SER A 359 -8.48 4.79 14.02
CA SER A 359 -9.71 4.45 14.76
C SER A 359 -10.68 5.63 14.86
N LEU A 360 -10.17 6.86 14.99
CA LEU A 360 -10.98 8.08 15.00
C LEU A 360 -11.57 8.38 13.63
N SER A 361 -10.82 8.17 12.55
CA SER A 361 -11.32 8.34 11.18
C SER A 361 -12.43 7.32 10.88
N GLU A 362 -12.26 6.05 11.25
CA GLU A 362 -13.33 5.04 11.10
C GLU A 362 -14.58 5.41 11.94
N LEU A 363 -14.38 5.96 13.13
CA LEU A 363 -15.47 6.44 13.97
C LEU A 363 -16.19 7.64 13.34
N GLU A 364 -15.46 8.59 12.77
CA GLU A 364 -16.00 9.75 12.07
C GLU A 364 -16.83 9.33 10.85
N ASP A 365 -16.32 8.41 10.02
CA ASP A 365 -17.06 7.86 8.88
C ASP A 365 -18.35 7.17 9.31
N ARG A 366 -18.30 6.41 10.41
CA ARG A 366 -19.50 5.78 10.99
C ARG A 366 -20.50 6.81 11.50
N ILE A 367 -20.05 7.87 12.17
CA ILE A 367 -20.91 8.97 12.65
C ILE A 367 -21.57 9.71 11.47
N ASN A 368 -20.79 10.01 10.43
CA ASN A 368 -21.28 10.69 9.23
C ASN A 368 -22.28 9.81 8.47
N GLY A 369 -22.00 8.52 8.32
CA GLY A 369 -22.92 7.54 7.73
C GLY A 369 -24.25 7.44 8.48
N LEU A 370 -24.21 7.36 9.82
CA LEU A 370 -25.41 7.33 10.66
C LEU A 370 -26.25 8.61 10.53
N SER A 371 -25.59 9.77 10.49
CA SER A 371 -26.26 11.06 10.35
C SER A 371 -26.99 11.18 9.01
N SER A 372 -26.38 10.71 7.93
CA SER A 372 -26.99 10.67 6.59
C SER A 372 -28.25 9.80 6.55
N ILE A 373 -28.20 8.58 7.12
CA ILE A 373 -29.35 7.66 7.15
C ILE A 373 -30.52 8.26 7.95
N ILE A 374 -30.25 8.87 9.10
CA ILE A 374 -31.29 9.52 9.93
C ILE A 374 -31.92 10.71 9.20
N ALA A 375 -31.11 11.53 8.51
CA ALA A 375 -31.61 12.67 7.74
C ALA A 375 -32.53 12.22 6.58
N ALA A 376 -32.15 11.16 5.85
CA ALA A 376 -32.96 10.59 4.78
C ALA A 376 -34.31 10.06 5.29
N PHE A 377 -34.31 9.35 6.44
CA PHE A 377 -35.53 8.88 7.09
C PHE A 377 -36.48 10.04 7.43
N TYR A 378 -35.97 11.12 8.04
CA TYR A 378 -36.79 12.28 8.37
C TYR A 378 -37.36 13.00 7.14
N ALA A 379 -36.56 13.14 6.08
CA ALA A 379 -37.00 13.75 4.85
C ALA A 379 -38.16 12.96 4.20
N ASP A 380 -38.04 11.62 4.13
CA ASP A 380 -39.10 10.79 3.55
C ASP A 380 -40.36 10.75 4.42
N ALA A 381 -40.20 10.64 5.74
CA ALA A 381 -41.32 10.67 6.68
C ALA A 381 -42.11 11.99 6.60
N ASN A 382 -41.42 13.14 6.59
CA ASN A 382 -42.07 14.46 6.48
C ASN A 382 -42.79 14.62 5.15
N ARG A 383 -42.15 14.21 4.04
CA ARG A 383 -42.78 14.23 2.72
C ARG A 383 -44.06 13.40 2.66
N ILE A 384 -44.08 12.23 3.30
CA ILE A 384 -45.30 11.40 3.36
C ILE A 384 -46.38 12.07 4.21
N LEU A 385 -46.01 12.64 5.36
CA LEU A 385 -46.95 13.36 6.23
C LEU A 385 -47.63 14.52 5.50
N GLU A 386 -46.85 15.36 4.82
CA GLU A 386 -47.33 16.53 4.10
C GLU A 386 -48.29 16.12 2.96
N ASN A 387 -47.86 15.18 2.10
CA ASN A 387 -48.71 14.74 0.99
C ASN A 387 -50.00 14.06 1.46
N CYS A 388 -49.95 13.16 2.44
CA CYS A 388 -51.17 12.51 2.95
C CYS A 388 -52.14 13.54 3.56
N TYR A 389 -51.62 14.57 4.23
CA TYR A 389 -52.43 15.67 4.75
C TYR A 389 -53.08 16.48 3.62
N GLU A 390 -52.30 16.90 2.61
CA GLU A 390 -52.80 17.64 1.46
C GLU A 390 -53.89 16.88 0.70
N GLU A 391 -53.68 15.58 0.43
CA GLU A 391 -54.67 14.75 -0.26
C GLU A 391 -55.96 14.58 0.56
N THR A 392 -55.83 14.43 1.89
CA THR A 392 -56.99 14.37 2.80
C THR A 392 -57.81 15.66 2.73
N VAL A 393 -57.14 16.82 2.75
CA VAL A 393 -57.79 18.13 2.61
C VAL A 393 -58.46 18.28 1.24
N MET A 394 -57.80 17.84 0.17
CA MET A 394 -58.39 17.87 -1.18
C MET A 394 -59.62 16.98 -1.32
N ILE A 395 -59.65 15.79 -0.70
CA ILE A 395 -60.86 14.95 -0.64
C ILE A 395 -61.98 15.71 0.05
N LYS A 396 -61.70 16.30 1.22
CA LYS A 396 -62.71 17.05 1.97
C LYS A 396 -63.26 18.24 1.19
N SER A 397 -62.40 18.98 0.47
CA SER A 397 -62.86 20.07 -0.41
C SER A 397 -63.76 19.55 -1.53
N ARG A 398 -63.45 18.40 -2.13
CA ARG A 398 -64.30 17.79 -3.17
C ARG A 398 -65.66 17.36 -2.63
N HIS A 399 -65.70 16.82 -1.41
CA HIS A 399 -66.94 16.51 -0.70
C HIS A 399 -67.80 17.78 -0.53
N ASP A 400 -67.20 18.85 0.01
CA ASP A 400 -67.91 20.11 0.25
C ASP A 400 -68.44 20.73 -1.06
N ASP A 401 -67.64 20.73 -2.13
CA ASP A 401 -68.06 21.16 -3.47
C ASP A 401 -69.24 20.34 -3.99
N LEU A 402 -69.20 19.02 -3.80
CA LEU A 402 -70.27 18.13 -4.20
C LEU A 402 -71.54 18.42 -3.41
N LYS A 403 -71.47 18.55 -2.08
CA LYS A 403 -72.62 18.93 -1.23
C LYS A 403 -73.22 20.27 -1.67
N ASN A 404 -72.37 21.26 -1.95
CA ASN A 404 -72.78 22.60 -2.39
C ASN A 404 -73.40 22.63 -3.79
N SER A 405 -73.03 21.70 -4.68
CA SER A 405 -73.61 21.60 -6.03
C SER A 405 -75.11 21.24 -6.03
N ARG A 406 -75.65 20.81 -4.88
CA ARG A 406 -77.03 20.31 -4.74
C ARG A 406 -77.35 19.26 -5.80
N TYR A 407 -76.41 18.34 -6.04
CA TYR A 407 -76.51 17.33 -7.11
C TYR A 407 -77.85 16.60 -7.14
N TYR A 408 -78.46 16.36 -5.99
CA TYR A 408 -79.77 15.74 -5.84
C TYR A 408 -80.92 16.48 -6.54
N ALA A 409 -80.73 17.75 -6.90
CA ALA A 409 -81.69 18.57 -7.62
C ALA A 409 -81.46 18.63 -9.14
N LEU A 410 -80.39 18.00 -9.63
CA LEU A 410 -80.00 18.09 -11.03
C LEU A 410 -80.74 17.08 -11.90
N HIS A 411 -80.84 17.40 -13.20
CA HIS A 411 -81.33 16.48 -14.21
C HIS A 411 -80.33 15.34 -14.48
N VAL A 412 -80.83 14.24 -15.04
CA VAL A 412 -80.10 12.98 -15.26
C VAL A 412 -78.76 13.21 -15.97
N ASP A 413 -78.72 14.00 -17.04
CA ASP A 413 -77.48 14.23 -17.82
C ASP A 413 -76.42 15.00 -17.02
N ALA A 414 -76.83 16.01 -16.25
CA ALA A 414 -75.92 16.78 -15.40
C ALA A 414 -75.37 15.93 -14.24
N LEU A 415 -76.20 15.05 -13.67
CA LEU A 415 -75.76 14.05 -12.69
C LEU A 415 -74.75 13.06 -13.28
N GLY A 416 -74.96 12.61 -14.52
CA GLY A 416 -74.05 11.71 -15.22
C GLY A 416 -72.63 12.28 -15.34
N ILE A 417 -72.51 13.55 -15.74
CA ILE A 417 -71.22 14.26 -15.86
C ILE A 417 -70.52 14.39 -14.49
N ILE A 418 -71.28 14.67 -13.42
CA ILE A 418 -70.74 14.80 -12.07
C ILE A 418 -70.21 13.45 -11.56
N ILE A 419 -70.95 12.36 -11.78
CA ILE A 419 -70.54 11.00 -11.39
C ILE A 419 -69.26 10.59 -12.10
N GLU A 420 -69.16 10.81 -13.41
CA GLU A 420 -67.96 10.46 -14.17
C GLU A 420 -66.73 11.21 -13.65
N ASN A 421 -66.88 12.52 -13.39
CA ASN A 421 -65.83 13.33 -12.80
C ASN A 421 -65.44 12.86 -11.39
N ALA A 422 -66.41 12.50 -10.55
CA ALA A 422 -66.16 12.00 -9.20
C ALA A 422 -65.39 10.66 -9.23
N ILE A 423 -65.80 9.71 -10.09
CA ILE A 423 -65.12 8.42 -10.28
C ILE A 423 -63.66 8.64 -10.72
N ASN A 424 -63.44 9.47 -11.75
CA ASN A 424 -62.09 9.75 -12.24
C ASN A 424 -61.18 10.36 -11.17
N LYS A 425 -61.73 11.23 -10.32
CA LYS A 425 -60.99 11.86 -9.23
C LYS A 425 -60.73 10.89 -8.08
N TYR A 426 -61.69 10.02 -7.73
CA TYR A 426 -61.51 8.95 -6.75
C TYR A 426 -60.43 7.95 -7.17
N SER A 427 -60.44 7.47 -8.42
CA SER A 427 -59.42 6.53 -8.91
C SER A 427 -58.00 7.08 -8.76
N LYS A 428 -57.80 8.40 -8.94
CA LYS A 428 -56.50 9.06 -8.69
C LYS A 428 -56.13 9.05 -7.21
N SER A 429 -57.09 9.28 -6.31
CA SER A 429 -56.87 9.26 -4.86
C SER A 429 -56.57 7.85 -4.36
N GLU A 430 -57.27 6.84 -4.87
CA GLU A 430 -57.02 5.42 -4.58
C GLU A 430 -55.61 4.99 -5.05
N GLU A 431 -55.20 5.38 -6.26
CA GLU A 431 -53.85 5.09 -6.77
C GLU A 431 -52.75 5.73 -5.91
N LYS A 432 -52.95 6.99 -5.47
CA LYS A 432 -52.02 7.66 -4.56
C LYS A 432 -51.98 6.96 -3.20
N LEU A 433 -53.12 6.58 -2.64
CA LEU A 433 -53.21 5.85 -1.38
C LEU A 433 -52.43 4.53 -1.44
N ASN A 434 -52.61 3.75 -2.50
CA ASN A 434 -51.88 2.50 -2.72
C ASN A 434 -50.36 2.71 -2.80
N ARG A 435 -49.90 3.78 -3.46
CA ARG A 435 -48.48 4.14 -3.50
C ARG A 435 -47.93 4.48 -2.12
N TYR A 436 -48.66 5.26 -1.32
CA TYR A 436 -48.21 5.60 0.04
C TYR A 436 -48.27 4.40 0.98
N TYR A 437 -49.25 3.50 0.85
CA TYR A 437 -49.26 2.24 1.58
C TYR A 437 -48.01 1.40 1.32
N GLN A 438 -47.61 1.26 0.05
CA GLN A 438 -46.36 0.57 -0.29
C GLN A 438 -45.14 1.29 0.29
N ARG A 439 -45.08 2.63 0.18
CA ARG A 439 -43.93 3.40 0.67
C ARG A 439 -43.78 3.30 2.20
N VAL A 440 -44.87 3.43 2.96
CA VAL A 440 -44.85 3.38 4.43
C VAL A 440 -44.61 1.97 4.94
N ASN A 441 -45.41 0.99 4.49
CA ASN A 441 -45.38 -0.36 5.07
C ASN A 441 -44.20 -1.20 4.59
N VAL A 442 -43.59 -0.86 3.44
CA VAL A 442 -42.44 -1.60 2.90
C VAL A 442 -41.14 -0.81 3.04
N CYS A 443 -41.07 0.40 2.48
CA CYS A 443 -39.79 1.14 2.42
C CYS A 443 -39.44 1.76 3.76
N LEU A 444 -40.31 2.62 4.28
CA LEU A 444 -40.07 3.36 5.52
C LEU A 444 -39.98 2.41 6.73
N LYS A 445 -40.82 1.37 6.77
CA LYS A 445 -40.76 0.34 7.81
C LYS A 445 -39.41 -0.39 7.84
N LYS A 446 -38.88 -0.80 6.68
CA LYS A 446 -37.54 -1.42 6.59
C LYS A 446 -36.44 -0.49 7.07
N GLU A 447 -36.52 0.80 6.78
CA GLU A 447 -35.55 1.80 7.25
C GLU A 447 -35.63 1.99 8.77
N VAL A 448 -36.83 2.03 9.34
CA VAL A 448 -37.04 2.06 10.80
C VAL A 448 -36.45 0.82 11.46
N ASP A 449 -36.71 -0.37 10.93
CA ASP A 449 -36.21 -1.62 11.51
C ASP A 449 -34.67 -1.65 11.50
N LYS A 450 -34.03 -1.24 10.39
CA LYS A 450 -32.57 -1.06 10.32
C LYS A 450 -32.06 -0.06 11.35
N LEU A 451 -32.73 1.09 11.51
CA LEU A 451 -32.34 2.11 12.47
C LEU A 451 -32.50 1.65 13.93
N VAL A 452 -33.49 0.80 14.21
CA VAL A 452 -33.75 0.22 15.54
C VAL A 452 -32.72 -0.86 15.92
N GLU A 453 -32.19 -1.61 14.95
CA GLU A 453 -31.14 -2.62 15.16
C GLU A 453 -29.78 -1.98 15.50
N LEU A 454 -29.57 -0.72 15.14
CA LEU A 454 -28.36 0.01 15.52
C LEU A 454 -28.36 0.31 17.02
N LYS A 455 -27.19 0.28 17.67
CA LYS A 455 -26.99 0.66 19.08
C LYS A 455 -27.13 2.18 19.30
N LEU A 456 -28.24 2.76 18.88
CA LEU A 456 -28.59 4.16 19.13
C LEU A 456 -28.96 4.36 20.60
N VAL A 457 -28.79 5.59 21.08
CA VAL A 457 -29.31 5.99 22.39
C VAL A 457 -30.84 5.91 22.38
N GLU A 458 -31.42 5.39 23.46
CA GLU A 458 -32.86 5.10 23.58
C GLU A 458 -33.76 6.30 23.24
N THR A 459 -33.32 7.52 23.55
CA THR A 459 -34.04 8.76 23.20
C THR A 459 -34.21 8.95 21.69
N LYS A 460 -33.18 8.66 20.89
CA LYS A 460 -33.25 8.76 19.42
C LYS A 460 -34.14 7.66 18.84
N LYS A 461 -34.04 6.44 19.37
CA LYS A 461 -34.89 5.31 18.98
C LYS A 461 -36.38 5.61 19.22
N ASN A 462 -36.71 6.16 20.40
CA ASN A 462 -38.07 6.57 20.73
C ASN A 462 -38.59 7.67 19.79
N HIS A 463 -37.73 8.62 19.41
CA HIS A 463 -38.11 9.68 18.48
C HIS A 463 -38.40 9.15 17.06
N ILE A 464 -37.57 8.25 16.54
CA ILE A 464 -37.79 7.57 15.23
C ILE A 464 -39.12 6.82 15.24
N MET A 465 -39.39 6.05 16.29
CA MET A 465 -40.66 5.32 16.43
C MET A 465 -41.88 6.24 16.54
N CYS A 466 -41.74 7.39 17.22
CA CYS A 466 -42.79 8.40 17.32
C CYS A 466 -43.11 9.04 15.96
N ILE A 467 -42.10 9.31 15.14
CA ILE A 467 -42.32 9.82 13.77
C ILE A 467 -42.99 8.76 12.90
N PHE A 468 -42.54 7.50 12.97
CA PHE A 468 -43.16 6.41 12.22
C PHE A 468 -44.62 6.16 12.61
N SER A 469 -44.96 6.24 13.90
CA SER A 469 -46.35 6.13 14.36
C SER A 469 -47.20 7.30 13.87
N LYS A 470 -46.66 8.51 13.84
CA LYS A 470 -47.31 9.68 13.25
C LYS A 470 -47.59 9.50 11.76
N VAL A 471 -46.61 9.04 10.98
CA VAL A 471 -46.78 8.72 9.54
C VAL A 471 -47.89 7.70 9.34
N THR A 472 -47.89 6.62 10.14
CA THR A 472 -48.91 5.56 10.05
C THR A 472 -50.30 6.08 10.38
N SER A 473 -50.42 6.95 11.39
CA SER A 473 -51.70 7.57 11.75
C SER A 473 -52.22 8.51 10.67
N THR A 474 -51.36 9.31 10.04
CA THR A 474 -51.77 10.22 8.95
C THR A 474 -52.14 9.45 7.68
N LEU A 475 -51.44 8.36 7.35
CA LEU A 475 -51.83 7.49 6.25
C LEU A 475 -53.21 6.86 6.49
N LYS A 476 -53.52 6.47 7.73
CA LYS A 476 -54.85 5.97 8.08
C LYS A 476 -55.94 7.04 7.85
N GLN A 477 -55.70 8.29 8.27
CA GLN A 477 -56.65 9.38 8.03
C GLN A 477 -56.89 9.61 6.53
N PHE A 478 -55.84 9.52 5.70
CA PHE A 478 -56.00 9.60 4.25
C PHE A 478 -56.81 8.42 3.69
N SER A 479 -56.57 7.21 4.18
CA SER A 479 -57.37 6.03 3.82
C SER A 479 -58.85 6.20 4.17
N ASP A 480 -59.14 6.69 5.37
CA ASP A 480 -60.51 6.91 5.84
C ASP A 480 -61.21 7.96 4.95
N ALA A 481 -60.50 9.00 4.51
CA ALA A 481 -61.03 9.99 3.58
C ALA A 481 -61.31 9.41 2.18
N VAL A 482 -60.43 8.54 1.64
CA VAL A 482 -60.67 7.88 0.35
C VAL A 482 -61.88 6.94 0.42
N ALA A 483 -62.05 6.22 1.55
CA ALA A 483 -63.22 5.38 1.76
C ALA A 483 -64.51 6.22 1.79
N PHE A 484 -64.48 7.37 2.46
CA PHE A 484 -65.60 8.30 2.45
C PHE A 484 -65.93 8.81 1.04
N GLU A 485 -64.93 9.17 0.23
CA GLU A 485 -65.14 9.59 -1.17
C GLU A 485 -65.79 8.47 -2.02
N HIS A 486 -65.44 7.21 -1.78
CA HIS A 486 -66.08 6.07 -2.43
C HIS A 486 -67.58 5.97 -2.06
N ASP A 487 -67.89 6.07 -0.77
CA ASP A 487 -69.26 5.96 -0.27
C ASP A 487 -70.16 7.08 -0.83
N GLU A 488 -69.60 8.28 -1.00
CA GLU A 488 -70.27 9.38 -1.68
C GLU A 488 -70.57 9.12 -3.16
N ILE A 489 -69.65 8.47 -3.87
CA ILE A 489 -69.85 8.09 -5.28
C ILE A 489 -70.96 7.06 -5.40
N GLU A 490 -71.02 6.07 -4.51
CA GLU A 490 -72.10 5.09 -4.47
C GLU A 490 -73.45 5.76 -4.21
N LEU A 491 -73.46 6.74 -3.31
CA LEU A 491 -74.65 7.53 -3.03
C LEU A 491 -75.08 8.38 -4.24
N LEU A 492 -74.14 9.01 -4.95
CA LEU A 492 -74.40 9.72 -6.19
C LEU A 492 -74.99 8.79 -7.27
N ARG A 493 -74.41 7.60 -7.45
CA ARG A 493 -74.91 6.58 -8.39
C ARG A 493 -76.35 6.20 -8.09
N ALA A 494 -76.68 6.03 -6.81
CA ALA A 494 -78.03 5.69 -6.38
C ALA A 494 -79.03 6.84 -6.70
N VAL A 495 -78.64 8.09 -6.43
CA VAL A 495 -79.45 9.29 -6.77
C VAL A 495 -79.66 9.41 -8.28
N HIS A 496 -78.62 9.23 -9.09
CA HIS A 496 -78.72 9.26 -10.55
C HIS A 496 -79.64 8.17 -11.10
N ASN A 497 -79.55 6.94 -10.57
CA ASN A 497 -80.42 5.84 -10.98
C ASN A 497 -81.90 6.13 -10.65
N HIS A 498 -82.16 6.76 -9.50
CA HIS A 498 -83.51 7.20 -9.14
C HIS A 498 -84.02 8.29 -10.10
N ALA A 499 -83.21 9.32 -10.37
CA ALA A 499 -83.56 10.38 -11.31
C ALA A 499 -83.82 9.85 -12.73
N LYS A 500 -83.00 8.89 -13.19
CA LYS A 500 -83.18 8.21 -14.48
C LYS A 500 -84.50 7.45 -14.54
N THR A 501 -84.79 6.66 -13.51
CA THR A 501 -86.06 5.90 -13.42
C THR A 501 -87.26 6.85 -13.40
N ALA A 502 -87.18 7.97 -12.67
CA ALA A 502 -88.22 9.00 -12.66
C ALA A 502 -88.45 9.62 -14.04
N HIS A 503 -87.38 9.90 -14.79
CA HIS A 503 -87.46 10.42 -16.15
C HIS A 503 -88.13 9.42 -17.11
N GLU A 504 -87.73 8.15 -17.06
CA GLU A 504 -88.31 7.08 -17.88
C GLU A 504 -89.80 6.84 -17.58
N ILE A 505 -90.20 6.82 -16.31
CA ILE A 505 -91.61 6.70 -15.90
C ILE A 505 -92.43 7.88 -16.42
N ASN A 506 -91.93 9.12 -16.27
CA ASN A 506 -92.64 10.30 -16.75
C ASN A 506 -92.84 10.27 -18.28
N ASN A 507 -91.82 9.85 -19.04
CA ASN A 507 -91.92 9.72 -20.50
C ASN A 507 -92.97 8.66 -20.89
N TRP A 508 -93.01 7.55 -20.15
CA TRP A 508 -94.01 6.51 -20.34
C TRP A 508 -95.43 7.00 -20.00
N ILE A 509 -95.63 7.68 -18.85
CA ILE A 509 -96.92 8.31 -18.48
C ILE A 509 -97.38 9.32 -19.54
N ASN A 510 -96.47 10.16 -20.05
CA ASN A 510 -96.78 11.12 -21.11
C ASN A 510 -97.25 10.42 -22.39
N SER A 511 -96.60 9.32 -22.77
CA SER A 511 -96.97 8.52 -23.94
C SER A 511 -98.37 7.91 -23.79
N CYS A 512 -98.70 7.42 -22.59
CA CYS A 512 -100.05 6.93 -22.27
C CYS A 512 -101.10 8.05 -22.33
N ASN A 513 -100.82 9.23 -21.77
CA ASN A 513 -101.72 10.39 -21.86
C ASN A 513 -101.99 10.81 -23.31
N LEU A 514 -100.94 10.88 -24.15
CA LEU A 514 -101.08 11.20 -25.57
C LEU A 514 -101.92 10.16 -26.31
N ALA A 515 -101.73 8.87 -26.02
CA ALA A 515 -102.56 7.82 -26.58
C ALA A 515 -104.04 8.05 -26.21
N ILE A 516 -104.34 8.22 -24.91
CA ILE A 516 -105.72 8.42 -24.43
C ILE A 516 -106.41 9.61 -25.10
N ILE A 517 -105.71 10.73 -25.30
CA ILE A 517 -106.28 11.94 -25.92
C ILE A 517 -106.62 11.71 -27.41
N SER A 518 -105.92 10.81 -28.09
CA SER A 518 -106.04 10.64 -29.56
C SER A 518 -107.37 10.03 -30.05
N LYS A 519 -108.32 9.67 -29.16
CA LYS A 519 -109.74 9.29 -29.41
C LYS A 519 -110.07 8.23 -30.50
N TYR A 520 -109.10 7.68 -31.24
CA TYR A 520 -109.31 6.63 -32.23
C TYR A 520 -108.99 5.24 -31.66
N SER A 521 -110.03 4.40 -31.51
CA SER A 521 -110.00 2.95 -31.23
C SER A 521 -108.76 2.41 -30.52
N ILE A 522 -108.49 2.92 -29.31
CA ILE A 522 -107.55 2.25 -28.41
C ILE A 522 -108.26 1.05 -27.82
N ASP A 523 -107.61 -0.11 -27.89
CA ASP A 523 -107.94 -1.28 -27.09
C ASP A 523 -107.72 -0.92 -25.61
N GLN A 524 -108.79 -0.43 -24.99
CA GLN A 524 -108.78 0.05 -23.60
C GLN A 524 -108.40 -1.08 -22.64
N GLU A 525 -108.81 -2.31 -22.92
CA GLU A 525 -108.45 -3.49 -22.12
C GLU A 525 -106.94 -3.73 -22.16
N ALA A 526 -106.30 -3.62 -23.33
CA ALA A 526 -104.85 -3.76 -23.46
C ALA A 526 -104.06 -2.64 -22.76
N LEU A 527 -104.60 -1.40 -22.71
CA LEU A 527 -103.98 -0.30 -21.98
C LEU A 527 -104.15 -0.46 -20.46
N GLU A 528 -105.32 -0.89 -20.00
CA GLU A 528 -105.59 -1.21 -18.59
C GLU A 528 -104.70 -2.34 -18.08
N GLU A 529 -104.49 -3.39 -18.88
CA GLU A 529 -103.60 -4.49 -18.54
C GLU A 529 -102.14 -3.99 -18.40
N LYS A 530 -101.69 -3.12 -19.32
CA LYS A 530 -100.35 -2.52 -19.25
C LYS A 530 -100.18 -1.62 -18.02
N ILE A 531 -101.18 -0.81 -17.69
CA ILE A 531 -101.17 0.05 -16.50
C ILE A 531 -101.13 -0.80 -15.22
N THR A 532 -101.94 -1.86 -15.16
CA THR A 532 -101.96 -2.77 -14.01
C THR A 532 -100.60 -3.45 -13.82
N LYS A 533 -99.97 -3.92 -14.91
CA LYS A 533 -98.62 -4.49 -14.86
C LYS A 533 -97.55 -3.45 -14.45
N PHE A 534 -97.73 -2.19 -14.85
CA PHE A 534 -96.79 -1.10 -14.53
C PHE A 534 -96.87 -0.62 -13.06
N GLN A 535 -97.94 -0.94 -12.33
CA GLN A 535 -98.08 -0.63 -10.90
C GLN A 535 -96.89 -1.16 -10.07
N ASN A 536 -96.35 -2.34 -10.42
CA ASN A 536 -95.18 -2.90 -9.75
C ASN A 536 -93.93 -2.04 -9.95
N VAL A 537 -93.76 -1.41 -11.11
CA VAL A 537 -92.63 -0.50 -11.41
C VAL A 537 -92.73 0.77 -10.56
N ILE A 538 -93.93 1.33 -10.40
CA ILE A 538 -94.17 2.49 -9.52
C ILE A 538 -93.90 2.14 -8.05
N HIS A 539 -94.31 0.96 -7.59
CA HIS A 539 -94.02 0.51 -6.23
C HIS A 539 -92.52 0.31 -5.99
N GLN A 540 -91.81 -0.30 -6.95
CA GLN A 540 -90.35 -0.44 -6.90
C GLN A 540 -89.64 0.91 -6.90
N PHE A 541 -90.06 1.86 -7.74
CA PHE A 541 -89.53 3.23 -7.77
C PHE A 541 -89.72 3.95 -6.43
N LYS A 542 -90.91 3.85 -5.80
CA LYS A 542 -91.15 4.40 -4.46
C LYS A 542 -90.26 3.76 -3.39
N ASN A 543 -90.00 2.46 -3.49
CA ASN A 543 -89.11 1.74 -2.58
C ASN A 543 -87.63 2.07 -2.81
N GLN A 544 -87.22 2.40 -4.04
CA GLN A 544 -85.87 2.85 -4.34
C GLN A 544 -85.55 4.14 -3.58
N ASN A 545 -86.47 5.11 -3.53
CA ASN A 545 -86.28 6.32 -2.72
C ASN A 545 -86.02 5.97 -1.24
N HIS A 546 -86.85 5.11 -0.63
CA HIS A 546 -86.65 4.69 0.77
C HIS A 546 -85.28 4.05 1.02
N LYS A 547 -84.78 3.23 0.08
CA LYS A 547 -83.45 2.62 0.21
C LYS A 547 -82.33 3.66 0.12
N ILE A 548 -82.42 4.62 -0.80
CA ILE A 548 -81.45 5.70 -0.96
C ILE A 548 -81.42 6.60 0.28
N LEU A 549 -82.58 6.86 0.87
CA LEU A 549 -82.73 7.64 2.10
C LEU A 549 -82.08 6.95 3.31
N ILE A 550 -82.22 5.62 3.42
CA ILE A 550 -81.58 4.82 4.49
C ILE A 550 -80.05 4.76 4.30
N SER A 551 -79.56 4.64 3.06
CA SER A 551 -78.12 4.59 2.77
C SER A 551 -77.41 5.95 2.79
N GLY A 552 -78.16 7.05 2.70
CA GLY A 552 -77.65 8.41 2.63
C GLY A 552 -77.93 9.27 3.85
N ALA A 553 -78.35 8.66 4.96
CA ALA A 553 -78.55 9.33 6.22
C ALA A 553 -77.18 9.67 6.84
N ASP A 554 -76.64 10.83 6.44
CA ASP A 554 -75.72 11.56 7.31
C ASP A 554 -76.43 11.77 8.66
N ASN A 555 -75.66 11.88 9.76
CA ASN A 555 -76.17 12.08 11.13
C ASN A 555 -77.02 13.36 11.35
N GLU A 556 -77.49 14.01 10.28
CA GLU A 556 -78.43 15.13 10.29
C GLU A 556 -79.88 14.62 10.47
N PRO A 557 -80.73 15.32 11.25
CA PRO A 557 -82.13 14.94 11.43
C PRO A 557 -82.89 14.86 10.09
N GLU A 558 -83.70 13.80 9.91
CA GLU A 558 -84.48 13.56 8.68
C GLU A 558 -85.37 14.74 8.27
N GLU A 559 -85.79 15.58 9.21
CA GLU A 559 -86.71 16.72 9.00
C GLU A 559 -86.05 17.97 8.41
N THR A 560 -84.71 18.03 8.34
CA THR A 560 -83.98 19.23 7.85
C THR A 560 -83.04 18.95 6.68
N ASN A 561 -83.01 17.72 6.14
CA ASN A 561 -82.07 17.35 5.09
C ASN A 561 -82.65 17.69 3.69
N PRO A 562 -82.14 18.72 3.00
CA PRO A 562 -82.69 19.19 1.71
C PRO A 562 -82.60 18.13 0.60
N LYS A 563 -81.71 17.16 0.73
CA LYS A 563 -81.58 16.02 -0.19
C LYS A 563 -82.74 15.04 -0.05
N ILE A 564 -83.15 14.77 1.18
CA ILE A 564 -84.27 13.89 1.51
C ILE A 564 -85.58 14.50 1.01
N ASP A 565 -85.78 15.78 1.31
CA ASP A 565 -86.97 16.51 0.89
C ASP A 565 -87.10 16.57 -0.63
N PHE A 566 -86.01 16.89 -1.35
CA PHE A 566 -86.09 17.00 -2.80
C PHE A 566 -86.39 15.65 -3.49
N MET A 567 -85.74 14.55 -3.06
CA MET A 567 -86.03 13.22 -3.61
C MET A 567 -87.45 12.75 -3.27
N ARG A 568 -87.94 13.06 -2.07
CA ARG A 568 -89.34 12.80 -1.66
C ARG A 568 -90.31 13.60 -2.54
N ILE A 569 -90.06 14.88 -2.79
CA ILE A 569 -90.87 15.72 -3.68
C ILE A 569 -90.90 15.14 -5.11
N GLN A 570 -89.74 14.83 -5.70
CA GLN A 570 -89.69 14.25 -7.06
C GLN A 570 -90.46 12.92 -7.14
N THR A 571 -90.28 12.03 -6.15
CA THR A 571 -90.98 10.75 -6.09
C THR A 571 -92.49 10.97 -6.04
N ASN A 572 -92.94 11.88 -5.18
CA ASN A 572 -94.36 12.21 -5.03
C ASN A 572 -94.94 12.81 -6.32
N CYS A 573 -94.21 13.70 -7.00
CA CYS A 573 -94.66 14.24 -8.29
C CYS A 573 -94.90 13.14 -9.34
N VAL A 574 -94.01 12.14 -9.45
CA VAL A 574 -94.19 11.00 -10.37
C VAL A 574 -95.41 10.17 -9.98
N VAL A 575 -95.56 9.88 -8.68
CA VAL A 575 -96.68 9.10 -8.13
C VAL A 575 -98.03 9.82 -8.31
N GLU A 576 -98.07 11.14 -8.10
CA GLU A 576 -99.27 11.93 -8.36
C GLU A 576 -99.65 11.91 -9.84
N ARG A 577 -98.68 12.04 -10.76
CA ARG A 577 -98.94 11.93 -12.20
C ARG A 577 -99.46 10.55 -12.58
N TRP A 578 -98.97 9.51 -11.93
CA TRP A 578 -99.48 8.15 -12.08
C TRP A 578 -100.95 8.03 -11.64
N TYR A 579 -101.31 8.54 -10.46
CA TYR A 579 -102.71 8.53 -10.00
C TYR A 579 -103.63 9.37 -10.90
N ARG A 580 -103.14 10.51 -11.42
CA ARG A 580 -103.91 11.30 -12.41
C ARG A 580 -104.20 10.52 -13.68
N LEU A 581 -103.24 9.75 -14.19
CA LEU A 581 -103.44 8.88 -15.36
C LEU A 581 -104.51 7.80 -15.06
N GLN A 582 -104.45 7.17 -13.88
CA GLN A 582 -105.45 6.18 -13.46
C GLN A 582 -106.87 6.78 -13.37
N ASN A 583 -107.00 7.95 -12.75
CA ASN A 583 -108.29 8.65 -12.64
C ASN A 583 -108.85 9.06 -14.00
N LEU A 584 -107.98 9.54 -14.90
CA LEU A 584 -108.39 9.94 -16.26
C LEU A 584 -108.94 8.73 -17.03
N LEU A 585 -108.33 7.56 -16.87
CA LEU A 585 -108.80 6.32 -17.49
C LEU A 585 -110.13 5.83 -16.89
N ALA A 586 -110.29 5.91 -15.55
CA ALA A 586 -111.55 5.59 -14.88
C ALA A 586 -112.71 6.49 -15.35
N HIS A 587 -112.48 7.79 -15.51
CA HIS A 587 -113.50 8.72 -16.04
C HIS A 587 -113.93 8.37 -17.47
N LEU A 588 -113.00 7.98 -18.34
CA LEU A 588 -113.32 7.58 -19.70
C LEU A 588 -114.19 6.31 -19.74
N ARG A 589 -113.93 5.36 -18.83
CA ARG A 589 -114.74 4.14 -18.70
C ARG A 589 -116.19 4.46 -18.34
N THR A 590 -116.41 5.24 -17.28
CA THR A 590 -117.76 5.64 -16.87
C THR A 590 -118.50 6.36 -17.98
N SER A 591 -117.83 7.29 -18.66
CA SER A 591 -118.42 8.05 -19.78
C SER A 591 -118.90 7.10 -20.89
N LEU A 592 -118.06 6.14 -21.30
CA LEU A 592 -118.37 5.21 -22.39
C LEU A 592 -119.55 4.28 -22.07
N ASP A 593 -119.65 3.82 -20.82
CA ASP A 593 -120.75 2.97 -20.35
C ASP A 593 -122.08 3.74 -20.34
N THR A 594 -122.08 5.00 -19.89
CA THR A 594 -123.27 5.88 -19.97
C THR A 594 -123.76 6.09 -21.40
N LEU A 595 -122.84 6.12 -22.38
CA LEU A 595 -123.20 6.33 -23.80
C LEU A 595 -123.96 5.11 -24.35
N LYS A 596 -123.51 3.91 -23.99
CA LYS A 596 -124.15 2.65 -24.39
C LYS A 596 -125.55 2.54 -23.79
N GLU A 597 -125.70 2.83 -22.50
CA GLU A 597 -126.98 2.77 -21.78
C GLU A 597 -128.02 3.72 -22.42
N GLY A 598 -127.63 4.96 -22.72
CA GLY A 598 -128.49 5.93 -23.38
C GLY A 598 -128.91 5.52 -24.80
N GLN A 599 -128.04 4.82 -25.54
CA GLN A 599 -128.38 4.33 -26.88
C GLN A 599 -129.42 3.21 -26.80
N GLU A 600 -129.33 2.33 -25.81
CA GLU A 600 -130.26 1.24 -25.60
C GLU A 600 -131.67 1.72 -25.23
N ILE A 601 -131.77 2.75 -24.36
CA ILE A 601 -133.05 3.38 -24.01
C ILE A 601 -133.70 4.02 -25.23
N SER A 602 -132.93 4.79 -26.01
CA SER A 602 -133.42 5.40 -27.23
C SER A 602 -134.00 4.37 -28.20
N ARG A 603 -133.30 3.23 -28.36
CA ARG A 603 -133.76 2.11 -29.20
C ARG A 603 -135.06 1.49 -28.70
N SER A 604 -135.26 1.44 -27.38
CA SER A 604 -136.45 0.85 -26.75
C SER A 604 -137.70 1.72 -26.93
N ILE A 605 -137.56 3.06 -26.84
CA ILE A 605 -138.67 4.01 -27.07
C ILE A 605 -139.18 3.93 -28.52
N ASP A 606 -138.27 3.84 -29.48
CA ASP A 606 -138.63 3.73 -30.90
C ASP A 606 -139.44 2.44 -31.18
N GLN A 607 -139.16 1.35 -30.48
CA GLN A 607 -139.93 0.10 -30.58
C GLN A 607 -141.36 0.25 -30.03
N LEU A 608 -141.53 0.93 -28.88
CA LEU A 608 -142.86 1.18 -28.30
C LEU A 608 -143.72 2.09 -29.19
N LYS A 609 -143.10 3.11 -29.79
CA LYS A 609 -143.76 4.01 -30.73
C LYS A 609 -144.36 3.26 -31.91
N ALA A 610 -143.61 2.31 -32.46
CA ALA A 610 -144.08 1.48 -33.56
C ALA A 610 -145.28 0.59 -33.16
N ARG A 611 -145.32 0.09 -31.92
CA ARG A 611 -146.45 -0.72 -31.42
C ARG A 611 -147.76 0.07 -31.35
N ILE A 612 -147.77 1.29 -30.83
CA ILE A 612 -149.00 2.09 -30.66
C ILE A 612 -149.63 2.47 -32.00
N LEU A 613 -148.81 2.85 -32.98
CA LEU A 613 -149.29 3.28 -34.29
C LEU A 613 -150.06 2.18 -35.04
N ASN A 614 -149.82 0.91 -34.71
CA ASN A 614 -150.47 -0.26 -35.33
C ASN A 614 -151.86 -0.61 -34.77
N ILE A 615 -152.36 0.10 -33.75
CA ILE A 615 -153.71 -0.16 -33.19
C ILE A 615 -154.80 0.37 -34.15
N PRO A 616 -155.82 -0.44 -34.54
CA PRO A 616 -156.91 -0.04 -35.44
C PRO A 616 -157.80 1.08 -34.86
N THR A 617 -158.56 1.80 -35.70
CA THR A 617 -159.29 3.04 -35.31
C THR A 617 -160.81 2.88 -35.12
N TYR A 618 -161.35 1.66 -35.20
CA TYR A 618 -162.76 1.37 -34.96
C TYR A 618 -162.95 0.78 -33.56
N PHE A 619 -164.01 1.17 -32.85
CA PHE A 619 -164.12 0.92 -31.42
C PHE A 619 -164.29 -0.57 -31.06
N THR A 620 -163.25 -1.16 -30.45
CA THR A 620 -163.36 -2.40 -29.67
C THR A 620 -162.71 -2.25 -28.29
N LYS A 621 -163.26 -2.91 -27.27
CA LYS A 621 -162.76 -2.81 -25.88
C LYS A 621 -161.30 -3.27 -25.73
N TYR A 622 -160.83 -4.15 -26.60
CA TYR A 622 -159.47 -4.73 -26.57
C TYR A 622 -158.37 -3.71 -26.93
N ASP A 623 -158.69 -2.72 -27.76
CA ASP A 623 -157.72 -1.72 -28.24
C ASP A 623 -157.34 -0.71 -27.15
N ILE A 624 -158.27 -0.41 -26.22
CA ILE A 624 -157.98 0.43 -25.05
C ILE A 624 -157.08 -0.31 -24.06
N GLU A 625 -157.28 -1.62 -23.87
CA GLU A 625 -156.42 -2.43 -22.99
C GLU A 625 -154.97 -2.50 -23.50
N GLU A 626 -154.72 -2.56 -24.82
CA GLU A 626 -153.35 -2.55 -25.35
C GLU A 626 -152.68 -1.17 -25.23
N LEU A 627 -153.41 -0.07 -25.37
CA LEU A 627 -152.89 1.28 -25.06
C LEU A 627 -152.53 1.43 -23.58
N ASP A 628 -153.37 0.92 -22.68
CA ASP A 628 -153.09 0.92 -21.24
C ASP A 628 -151.86 0.05 -20.93
N LYS A 629 -151.66 -1.04 -21.67
CA LYS A 629 -150.48 -1.90 -21.56
C LYS A 629 -149.20 -1.21 -22.04
N VAL A 630 -149.22 -0.50 -23.17
CA VAL A 630 -148.06 0.29 -23.61
C VAL A 630 -147.76 1.43 -22.63
N GLN A 631 -148.79 2.10 -22.12
CA GLN A 631 -148.60 3.11 -21.08
C GLN A 631 -147.97 2.50 -19.82
N SER A 632 -148.34 1.27 -19.45
CA SER A 632 -147.70 0.56 -18.34
C SER A 632 -146.23 0.21 -18.62
N GLU A 633 -145.86 -0.17 -19.85
CA GLU A 633 -144.45 -0.42 -20.21
C GLU A 633 -143.61 0.87 -20.17
N VAL A 634 -144.17 2.01 -20.59
CA VAL A 634 -143.52 3.31 -20.45
C VAL A 634 -143.27 3.62 -18.96
N ASN A 635 -144.32 3.53 -18.13
CA ASN A 635 -144.25 3.90 -16.72
C ASN A 635 -143.39 2.93 -15.88
N TYR A 636 -143.41 1.63 -16.18
CA TYR A 636 -142.77 0.60 -15.34
C TYR A 636 -141.46 0.02 -15.90
N ILE A 637 -141.10 0.24 -17.18
CA ILE A 637 -139.84 -0.27 -17.76
C ILE A 637 -138.93 0.86 -18.24
N ILE A 638 -139.44 1.79 -19.05
CA ILE A 638 -138.62 2.85 -19.62
C ILE A 638 -138.28 3.92 -18.59
N GLU A 639 -139.26 4.33 -17.78
CA GLU A 639 -139.06 5.38 -16.77
C GLU A 639 -138.02 4.99 -15.70
N PRO A 640 -137.96 3.75 -15.18
CA PRO A 640 -136.88 3.32 -14.31
C PRO A 640 -135.50 3.30 -14.98
N LYS A 641 -135.39 2.84 -16.23
CA LYS A 641 -134.10 2.87 -16.98
C LYS A 641 -133.61 4.29 -17.20
N ILE A 642 -134.53 5.22 -17.45
CA ILE A 642 -134.22 6.64 -17.58
C ILE A 642 -133.77 7.23 -16.25
N LYS A 643 -134.39 6.88 -15.12
CA LYS A 643 -133.91 7.28 -13.80
C LYS A 643 -132.49 6.75 -13.52
N ALA A 644 -132.20 5.51 -13.89
CA ALA A 644 -130.85 4.96 -13.78
C ALA A 644 -129.85 5.71 -14.67
N LEU A 645 -130.22 6.04 -15.91
CA LEU A 645 -129.38 6.88 -16.78
C LEU A 645 -129.19 8.28 -16.20
N ASP A 646 -130.24 8.88 -15.61
CA ASP A 646 -130.16 10.19 -14.95
C ASP A 646 -129.24 10.16 -13.74
N GLU A 647 -129.28 9.10 -12.93
CA GLU A 647 -128.31 8.87 -11.86
C GLU A 647 -126.88 8.76 -12.40
N MET A 648 -126.66 7.99 -13.48
CA MET A 648 -125.35 7.89 -14.13
C MET A 648 -124.86 9.21 -14.75
N ILE A 649 -125.76 10.05 -15.27
CA ILE A 649 -125.43 11.37 -15.84
C ILE A 649 -125.16 12.40 -14.75
N ASN A 650 -125.87 12.35 -13.62
CA ASN A 650 -125.65 13.28 -12.50
C ASN A 650 -124.23 13.15 -11.90
N ASP A 651 -123.60 11.99 -12.07
CA ASP A 651 -122.21 11.75 -11.68
C ASP A 651 -121.18 12.18 -12.75
N LEU A 652 -121.63 12.65 -13.92
CA LEU A 652 -120.78 13.18 -14.99
C LEU A 652 -120.71 14.71 -14.95
N THR A 653 -119.57 15.28 -15.36
CA THR A 653 -119.30 16.72 -15.28
C THR A 653 -119.78 17.50 -16.52
N GLU A 654 -119.99 18.82 -16.41
CA GLU A 654 -120.58 19.72 -17.45
C GLU A 654 -119.97 19.63 -18.88
N ASN A 655 -118.79 19.04 -19.05
CA ASN A 655 -118.15 18.88 -20.36
C ASN A 655 -118.77 17.76 -21.23
N ASP A 656 -119.70 16.99 -20.68
CA ASP A 656 -120.40 15.88 -21.33
C ASP A 656 -121.71 16.33 -22.01
N SER A 657 -121.64 17.45 -22.74
CA SER A 657 -122.77 18.06 -23.48
C SER A 657 -123.51 17.09 -24.43
N GLY A 658 -122.80 16.07 -24.95
CA GLY A 658 -123.38 15.02 -25.79
C GLY A 658 -124.40 14.14 -25.04
N TYR A 659 -124.22 13.92 -23.74
CA TYR A 659 -125.09 13.08 -22.92
C TYR A 659 -126.35 13.83 -22.48
N ILE A 660 -126.23 15.12 -22.14
CA ILE A 660 -127.39 16.00 -21.96
C ILE A 660 -128.20 16.05 -23.25
N GLN A 661 -127.54 16.19 -24.40
CA GLN A 661 -128.22 16.20 -25.69
C GLN A 661 -128.90 14.85 -25.99
N GLN A 662 -128.27 13.73 -25.67
CA GLN A 662 -128.86 12.39 -25.80
C GLN A 662 -130.07 12.21 -24.86
N ARG A 663 -129.97 12.70 -23.62
CA ARG A 663 -131.07 12.67 -22.64
C ARG A 663 -132.24 13.56 -23.06
N CYS A 664 -131.97 14.74 -23.62
CA CYS A 664 -132.99 15.61 -24.23
C CYS A 664 -133.68 14.89 -25.39
N ARG A 665 -132.94 14.19 -26.26
CA ARG A 665 -133.53 13.38 -27.35
C ARG A 665 -134.44 12.27 -26.83
N ILE A 666 -134.02 11.57 -25.77
CA ILE A 666 -134.84 10.55 -25.09
C ILE A 666 -136.12 11.17 -24.51
N ALA A 667 -136.02 12.34 -23.86
CA ALA A 667 -137.17 13.05 -23.30
C ALA A 667 -138.14 13.53 -24.38
N GLU A 668 -137.64 14.11 -25.47
CA GLU A 668 -138.46 14.50 -26.63
C GLU A 668 -139.14 13.29 -27.27
N ALA A 669 -138.44 12.17 -27.39
CA ALA A 669 -139.00 10.94 -27.93
C ALA A 669 -140.13 10.40 -27.03
N LEU A 670 -139.98 10.48 -25.71
CA LEU A 670 -141.03 10.12 -24.75
C LEU A 670 -142.24 11.04 -24.81
N ILE A 671 -142.06 12.36 -24.85
CA ILE A 671 -143.19 13.30 -24.95
C ILE A 671 -144.01 13.00 -26.21
N LYS A 672 -143.33 12.81 -27.34
CA LYS A 672 -143.98 12.41 -28.59
C LYS A 672 -144.70 11.06 -28.47
N LEU A 673 -144.13 10.11 -27.71
CA LEU A 673 -144.77 8.81 -27.48
C LEU A 673 -146.08 8.99 -26.69
N THR A 674 -146.07 9.77 -25.62
CA THR A 674 -147.24 10.08 -24.80
C THR A 674 -148.33 10.78 -25.62
N ASP A 675 -147.97 11.80 -26.41
CA ASP A 675 -148.91 12.48 -27.31
C ASP A 675 -149.56 11.51 -28.31
N ILE A 676 -148.81 10.53 -28.81
CA ILE A 676 -149.33 9.50 -29.71
C ILE A 676 -150.33 8.59 -28.97
N ILE A 677 -150.02 8.18 -27.73
CA ILE A 677 -150.93 7.38 -26.90
C ILE A 677 -152.25 8.13 -26.67
N ASP A 678 -152.18 9.40 -26.26
CA ASP A 678 -153.37 10.20 -25.94
C ASP A 678 -154.22 10.51 -27.18
N ASN A 679 -153.60 10.87 -28.30
CA ASN A 679 -154.34 11.03 -29.56
C ASN A 679 -155.03 9.74 -29.98
N LYS A 680 -154.35 8.60 -29.87
CA LYS A 680 -154.93 7.31 -30.24
C LYS A 680 -156.08 6.92 -29.31
N ARG A 681 -155.97 7.23 -28.01
CA ARG A 681 -157.03 7.04 -27.04
C ARG A 681 -158.24 7.92 -27.35
N THR A 682 -158.04 9.18 -27.73
CA THR A 682 -159.13 10.08 -28.16
C THR A 682 -159.83 9.55 -29.41
N GLN A 683 -159.07 9.14 -30.44
CA GLN A 683 -159.64 8.58 -31.67
C GLN A 683 -160.52 7.35 -31.39
N LEU A 684 -160.07 6.45 -30.50
CA LEU A 684 -160.87 5.29 -30.10
C LEU A 684 -162.14 5.71 -29.33
N TRP A 685 -162.06 6.73 -28.48
CA TRP A 685 -163.22 7.27 -27.77
C TRP A 685 -164.23 7.97 -28.70
N GLU A 686 -163.77 8.68 -29.72
CA GLU A 686 -164.63 9.28 -30.74
C GLU A 686 -165.35 8.20 -31.56
N ALA A 687 -164.65 7.12 -31.94
CA ALA A 687 -165.26 6.00 -32.65
C ALA A 687 -166.31 5.20 -31.81
N ARG A 688 -166.40 5.46 -30.49
CA ARG A 688 -167.37 4.84 -29.57
C ARG A 688 -168.74 5.53 -29.57
N ASN A 689 -168.76 6.84 -29.87
CA ASN A 689 -169.94 7.70 -29.87
C ASN A 689 -170.53 7.82 -31.28
#